data_AF-A0AAU3FK16-F1
#
_entry.id   AF-A0AAU3FK16-F1
#
_cell.length_a   1.000
_cell.length_b   1.000
_cell.length_c   1.000
_cell.angle_alpha   90.00
_cell.angle_beta   90.00
_cell.angle_gamma   90.00
#
_symmetry.space_group_name_H-M   'P 1'
#
loop_
_entity.id
_entity.type
_entity.pdbx_description
1 polymer ?
#
loop_
_entity_poly.entity_id
_entity_poly.type
_entity_poly.pdbx_seq_one_letter_code
_entity_poly.pdbx_strand_id
1 'polypeptide(L)'
;MHVFPAEIPAVEVPRADVVEARVARKVAPLFGVDGDVPPFRRSWVCDYTELTLAEIGRGAPNPGRAERSRLEAASPGDRADGTRSDWAWAGRSVWSRQQASLPGTLSNATLNRYGPDTKAAAVLAGANRLLLGATDAVAAGVRRLALSNCDPEVRLAVWAGLVLEVYRAQPALVVAAVQARQVQRSLSARWGEQVDRARVTGVDAPSEIHPAGADGERGETVEDRWRPTSFDLVDSTLPALGLADDTTGGLGLVTADALDDIASAWCHRLLGIGRPGRGVVWLTEDDHGSRRVQAMVRVGAVVAPFVAATLGGTAAGDRSAPPLLPSVPEAGELGEDPVLRRRAHLLVAHVAANYVRYRDELLLKWPELRGRTRDLVAVAVDRCAEALDDGDPVGSLLRGYAAYLNVWDSTRSTRRSPAGPGVSRQPDRATSVERLTASQRQVVASWRAGQLDPGAAAYLLEIGNVALLDVAADAGDGPAAGAGPAAMRSWWSAILEARGIDSAVDLAASAGSLSDAQVFHLQHYAAWRAGSGRRGDLRQALAVQERVAAIRTEVARRETAGFAAKSAAARAGHELAAQIATDLALATPERERGARTQALDAAVRHARAALADPSTSRLLRPAGQQAATVRTARVVARALCVAASHGVAVTAEDAAAAVELLDCATGRSNSATSGRRRVVDGAFLATARGWRAELAVVAGEDPTPNE
;
A
#
# COMPACT_ATOMS: atom_id res chain seq x y z
N MET A 1 -12.71 -13.70 2.96
CA MET A 1 -13.79 -12.79 2.55
C MET A 1 -13.17 -11.43 2.31
N HIS A 2 -13.66 -10.65 1.35
CA HIS A 2 -13.16 -9.30 1.08
C HIS A 2 -13.99 -8.25 1.81
N VAL A 3 -13.35 -7.12 2.14
CA VAL A 3 -13.99 -5.96 2.78
C VAL A 3 -15.09 -5.37 1.89
N PHE A 4 -14.76 -5.10 0.62
CA PHE A 4 -15.70 -4.63 -0.41
C PHE A 4 -15.69 -5.60 -1.61
N PRO A 5 -16.44 -6.71 -1.54
CA PRO A 5 -16.52 -7.65 -2.66
C PRO A 5 -17.21 -7.00 -3.87
N ALA A 6 -16.78 -7.36 -5.08
CA ALA A 6 -17.59 -7.13 -6.28
C ALA A 6 -18.78 -8.11 -6.28
N GLU A 7 -19.93 -7.65 -6.74
CA GLU A 7 -21.16 -8.43 -6.76
C GLU A 7 -21.57 -8.73 -8.20
N ILE A 8 -21.66 -10.01 -8.55
CA ILE A 8 -22.11 -10.41 -9.88
C ILE A 8 -23.64 -10.30 -9.93
N PRO A 9 -24.22 -9.50 -10.85
CA PRO A 9 -25.67 -9.33 -10.92
C PRO A 9 -26.43 -10.64 -11.17
N ALA A 10 -27.64 -10.73 -10.61
CA ALA A 10 -28.57 -11.84 -10.84
C ALA A 10 -28.93 -12.03 -12.33
N VAL A 11 -29.46 -13.21 -12.68
CA VAL A 11 -29.93 -13.49 -14.06
C VAL A 11 -31.12 -12.61 -14.42
N GLU A 12 -32.03 -12.43 -13.48
CA GLU A 12 -33.23 -11.63 -13.63
C GLU A 12 -32.94 -10.22 -13.13
N VAL A 13 -32.94 -9.26 -14.06
CA VAL A 13 -32.80 -7.84 -13.79
C VAL A 13 -33.86 -7.06 -14.56
N PRO A 14 -34.23 -5.85 -14.13
CA PRO A 14 -35.16 -4.99 -14.85
C PRO A 14 -34.72 -4.81 -16.31
N ARG A 15 -35.68 -4.74 -17.25
CA ARG A 15 -35.41 -4.67 -18.70
C ARG A 15 -34.40 -3.58 -19.09
N ALA A 16 -34.42 -2.45 -18.38
CA ALA A 16 -33.49 -1.35 -18.58
C ALA A 16 -32.03 -1.78 -18.35
N ASP A 17 -31.75 -2.66 -17.39
CA ASP A 17 -30.40 -2.98 -16.92
C ASP A 17 -29.83 -4.30 -17.43
N VAL A 18 -30.61 -5.01 -18.25
CA VAL A 18 -30.28 -6.34 -18.77
C VAL A 18 -28.92 -6.36 -19.46
N VAL A 19 -28.58 -5.32 -20.23
CA VAL A 19 -27.35 -5.36 -21.02
C VAL A 19 -26.11 -5.17 -20.16
N GLU A 20 -26.10 -4.18 -19.26
CA GLU A 20 -24.98 -3.97 -18.31
C GLU A 20 -24.81 -5.15 -17.36
N ALA A 21 -25.91 -5.72 -16.86
CA ALA A 21 -25.85 -6.92 -16.02
C ALA A 21 -25.23 -8.10 -16.77
N ARG A 22 -25.59 -8.29 -18.05
CA ARG A 22 -24.97 -9.33 -18.88
C ARG A 22 -23.50 -9.05 -19.15
N VAL A 23 -23.12 -7.79 -19.43
CA VAL A 23 -21.72 -7.39 -19.62
C VAL A 23 -20.91 -7.63 -18.33
N ALA A 24 -21.41 -7.19 -17.18
CA ALA A 24 -20.81 -7.42 -15.86
C ALA A 24 -20.53 -8.89 -15.60
N ARG A 25 -21.47 -9.80 -15.91
CA ARG A 25 -21.28 -11.24 -15.79
C ARG A 25 -20.20 -11.82 -16.69
N LYS A 26 -19.88 -11.16 -17.80
CA LYS A 26 -18.76 -11.55 -18.67
C LYS A 26 -17.43 -10.94 -18.25
N VAL A 27 -17.46 -9.70 -17.77
CA VAL A 27 -16.30 -8.99 -17.24
C VAL A 27 -15.79 -9.62 -15.95
N ALA A 28 -16.68 -10.04 -15.04
CA ALA A 28 -16.35 -10.63 -13.74
C ALA A 28 -15.26 -11.74 -13.80
N PRO A 29 -15.47 -12.86 -14.52
CA PRO A 29 -14.48 -13.94 -14.52
C PRO A 29 -13.17 -13.57 -15.24
N LEU A 30 -13.19 -12.61 -16.18
CA LEU A 30 -11.98 -12.14 -16.85
C LEU A 30 -11.03 -11.43 -15.87
N PHE A 31 -11.53 -10.82 -14.80
CA PHE A 31 -10.73 -10.05 -13.85
C PHE A 31 -10.71 -10.64 -12.44
N GLY A 32 -10.92 -11.95 -12.30
CA GLY A 32 -10.74 -12.64 -11.02
C GLY A 32 -11.86 -12.38 -10.00
N VAL A 33 -13.03 -11.89 -10.46
CA VAL A 33 -14.21 -11.80 -9.60
C VAL A 33 -14.84 -13.17 -9.55
N ASP A 34 -14.81 -13.77 -8.37
CA ASP A 34 -15.27 -15.13 -8.21
C ASP A 34 -16.78 -15.22 -8.09
N GLY A 35 -17.31 -16.25 -8.75
CA GLY A 35 -18.69 -16.69 -8.62
C GLY A 35 -18.91 -17.95 -9.42
N ASP A 36 -19.85 -18.77 -8.96
CA ASP A 36 -20.28 -20.01 -9.62
C ASP A 36 -21.16 -19.75 -10.85
N VAL A 37 -20.87 -18.68 -11.58
CA VAL A 37 -21.71 -18.21 -12.67
C VAL A 37 -21.42 -19.04 -13.91
N PRO A 38 -22.43 -19.74 -14.47
CA PRO A 38 -22.28 -20.48 -15.71
C PRO A 38 -21.82 -19.58 -16.88
N PRO A 39 -21.13 -20.14 -17.90
CA PRO A 39 -20.95 -21.58 -18.13
C PRO A 39 -19.64 -22.18 -17.61
N PHE A 40 -18.64 -21.37 -17.26
CA PHE A 40 -17.27 -21.88 -17.02
C PHE A 40 -16.89 -22.05 -15.55
N ARG A 41 -17.61 -21.40 -14.62
CA ARG A 41 -17.36 -21.44 -13.15
C ARG A 41 -15.88 -21.30 -12.78
N ARG A 42 -15.15 -20.45 -13.51
CA ARG A 42 -13.72 -20.17 -13.36
C ARG A 42 -13.44 -18.71 -13.66
N SER A 43 -12.40 -18.18 -13.02
CA SER A 43 -11.86 -16.86 -13.26
C SER A 43 -10.40 -16.92 -13.76
N TRP A 44 -9.97 -15.97 -14.59
CA TRP A 44 -8.70 -16.06 -15.33
C TRP A 44 -7.63 -15.02 -14.92
N VAL A 45 -8.05 -13.79 -14.62
CA VAL A 45 -7.17 -12.61 -14.53
C VAL A 45 -6.45 -12.36 -15.86
N CYS A 46 -7.14 -11.69 -16.77
CA CYS A 46 -6.62 -11.28 -18.06
C CYS A 46 -6.04 -9.86 -17.99
N ASP A 47 -4.97 -9.61 -18.76
CA ASP A 47 -4.50 -8.24 -18.99
C ASP A 47 -5.51 -7.51 -19.87
N TYR A 48 -6.02 -6.38 -19.38
CA TYR A 48 -6.97 -5.55 -20.14
C TYR A 48 -6.42 -5.16 -21.51
N THR A 49 -5.12 -4.88 -21.64
CA THR A 49 -4.53 -4.42 -22.91
C THR A 49 -4.54 -5.52 -23.98
N GLU A 50 -4.42 -6.78 -23.58
CA GLU A 50 -4.39 -7.94 -24.47
C GLU A 50 -5.78 -8.49 -24.80
N LEU A 51 -6.80 -8.17 -24.00
CA LEU A 51 -8.17 -8.64 -24.22
C LEU A 51 -8.77 -8.12 -25.53
N THR A 52 -9.48 -9.00 -26.22
CA THR A 52 -10.29 -8.64 -27.40
C THR A 52 -11.76 -8.43 -27.03
N LEU A 53 -12.49 -7.70 -27.86
CA LEU A 53 -13.94 -7.51 -27.67
C LEU A 53 -14.70 -8.84 -27.67
N ALA A 54 -14.27 -9.81 -28.48
CA ALA A 54 -14.86 -11.15 -28.53
C ALA A 54 -14.67 -11.92 -27.21
N GLU A 55 -13.51 -11.77 -26.56
CA GLU A 55 -13.24 -12.39 -25.26
C GLU A 55 -14.09 -11.76 -24.15
N ILE A 56 -14.31 -10.45 -24.21
CA ILE A 56 -15.27 -9.76 -23.34
C ILE A 56 -16.68 -10.29 -23.58
N GLY A 57 -17.14 -10.42 -24.83
CA GLY A 57 -18.50 -10.88 -25.13
C GLY A 57 -18.81 -12.29 -24.64
N ARG A 58 -17.81 -13.18 -24.61
CA ARG A 58 -17.97 -14.56 -24.11
C ARG A 58 -17.64 -14.72 -22.63
N GLY A 59 -16.82 -13.83 -22.06
CA GLY A 59 -16.36 -13.85 -20.67
C GLY A 59 -15.29 -14.91 -20.40
N ALA A 60 -14.43 -15.19 -21.37
CA ALA A 60 -13.33 -16.15 -21.27
C ALA A 60 -12.23 -15.82 -22.30
N PRO A 61 -10.94 -16.06 -22.00
CA PRO A 61 -9.84 -15.86 -22.96
C PRO A 61 -9.87 -16.90 -24.07
N ASN A 62 -9.47 -16.50 -25.27
CA ASN A 62 -9.35 -17.36 -26.44
C ASN A 62 -8.00 -18.10 -26.45
N PRO A 63 -7.92 -19.31 -27.04
CA PRO A 63 -6.64 -19.94 -27.29
C PRO A 63 -5.88 -19.14 -28.35
N GLY A 64 -4.56 -19.12 -28.24
CA GLY A 64 -3.68 -18.51 -29.24
C GLY A 64 -3.82 -19.17 -30.60
N ARG A 65 -3.41 -18.48 -31.68
CA ARG A 65 -3.59 -18.95 -33.07
C ARG A 65 -3.03 -20.37 -33.30
N ALA A 66 -1.81 -20.64 -32.81
CA ALA A 66 -1.17 -21.95 -32.98
C ALA A 66 -1.91 -23.08 -32.26
N GLU A 67 -2.38 -22.83 -31.03
CA GLU A 67 -3.16 -23.80 -30.26
C GLU A 67 -4.53 -24.03 -30.89
N ARG A 68 -5.17 -22.97 -31.38
CA ARG A 68 -6.43 -23.05 -32.12
C ARG A 68 -6.29 -23.92 -33.37
N SER A 69 -5.26 -23.68 -34.20
CA SER A 69 -5.01 -24.49 -35.39
C SER A 69 -4.74 -25.96 -35.06
N ARG A 70 -4.06 -26.24 -33.93
CA ARG A 70 -3.88 -27.62 -33.43
C ARG A 70 -5.22 -28.26 -33.04
N LEU A 71 -6.08 -27.55 -32.32
CA LEU A 71 -7.40 -28.05 -31.89
C LEU A 71 -8.35 -28.27 -33.07
N GLU A 72 -8.32 -27.38 -34.07
CA GLU A 72 -9.06 -27.52 -35.32
C GLU A 72 -8.58 -28.73 -36.12
N ALA A 73 -7.26 -28.93 -36.24
CA ALA A 73 -6.67 -30.10 -36.91
C ALA A 73 -6.91 -31.41 -36.15
N ALA A 74 -6.93 -31.37 -34.82
CA ALA A 74 -7.17 -32.51 -33.93
C ALA A 74 -8.67 -32.85 -33.76
N SER A 75 -9.57 -32.14 -34.45
CA SER A 75 -11.00 -32.41 -34.43
C SER A 75 -11.45 -33.13 -35.72
N PRO A 76 -11.25 -34.45 -35.87
CA PRO A 76 -11.87 -35.18 -36.96
C PRO A 76 -13.38 -34.95 -36.99
N GLY A 77 -13.96 -34.83 -38.18
CA GLY A 77 -15.40 -34.98 -38.36
C GLY A 77 -15.76 -36.45 -38.14
N ASP A 78 -16.40 -36.77 -37.02
CA ASP A 78 -17.42 -37.82 -36.87
C ASP A 78 -17.59 -38.22 -35.40
N ARG A 79 -18.82 -38.04 -34.86
CA ARG A 79 -19.72 -39.16 -34.50
C ARG A 79 -21.04 -38.65 -33.94
N ALA A 80 -22.11 -39.26 -34.44
CA ALA A 80 -23.52 -39.03 -34.23
C ALA A 80 -24.05 -39.43 -32.83
N ASP A 81 -23.35 -39.06 -31.76
CA ASP A 81 -23.88 -39.16 -30.39
C ASP A 81 -24.12 -37.76 -29.83
N GLY A 82 -25.40 -37.36 -29.83
CA GLY A 82 -25.88 -35.98 -29.64
C GLY A 82 -25.76 -35.39 -28.24
N THR A 83 -24.64 -35.60 -27.53
CA THR A 83 -24.42 -35.06 -26.18
C THR A 83 -23.01 -34.52 -25.90
N ARG A 84 -22.14 -34.34 -26.90
CA ARG A 84 -20.88 -33.60 -26.71
C ARG A 84 -21.10 -32.10 -26.89
N SER A 85 -20.76 -31.32 -25.85
CA SER A 85 -20.77 -29.86 -25.89
C SER A 85 -19.89 -29.32 -27.03
N ASP A 86 -20.41 -28.38 -27.83
CA ASP A 86 -19.74 -27.73 -28.99
C ASP A 86 -18.49 -26.90 -28.64
N TRP A 87 -18.05 -26.97 -27.39
CA TRP A 87 -16.91 -26.26 -26.83
C TRP A 87 -16.11 -27.15 -25.89
N ALA A 88 -14.83 -26.85 -25.77
CA ALA A 88 -13.88 -27.57 -24.95
C ALA A 88 -12.86 -26.61 -24.31
N TRP A 89 -12.21 -27.08 -23.25
CA TRP A 89 -11.08 -26.40 -22.64
C TRP A 89 -9.82 -26.61 -23.49
N ALA A 90 -9.07 -25.54 -23.69
CA ALA A 90 -7.81 -25.49 -24.43
C ALA A 90 -6.75 -24.88 -23.52
N GLY A 91 -6.11 -25.74 -22.70
CA GLY A 91 -5.26 -25.28 -21.61
C GLY A 91 -6.04 -24.38 -20.65
N ARG A 92 -5.73 -23.08 -20.66
CA ARG A 92 -6.39 -22.05 -19.85
C ARG A 92 -7.41 -21.22 -20.61
N SER A 93 -7.69 -21.54 -21.86
CA SER A 93 -8.67 -20.82 -22.68
C SER A 93 -9.86 -21.71 -23.00
N VAL A 94 -10.94 -21.10 -23.49
CA VAL A 94 -12.10 -21.86 -23.99
C VAL A 94 -12.08 -21.87 -25.52
N TRP A 95 -12.24 -23.03 -26.12
CA TRP A 95 -12.32 -23.19 -27.57
C TRP A 95 -13.71 -23.68 -27.97
N SER A 96 -14.24 -23.20 -29.10
CA SER A 96 -15.47 -23.72 -29.71
C SER A 96 -15.20 -24.10 -31.17
N ARG A 97 -15.84 -25.20 -31.61
CA ARG A 97 -15.68 -25.72 -32.97
C ARG A 97 -16.35 -24.78 -33.97
N GLN A 98 -15.69 -24.47 -35.09
CA GLN A 98 -16.24 -23.61 -36.16
C GLN A 98 -16.79 -22.24 -35.69
N GLN A 99 -16.23 -21.66 -34.62
CA GLN A 99 -16.75 -20.44 -33.99
C GLN A 99 -18.22 -20.56 -33.51
N ALA A 100 -18.67 -21.78 -33.17
CA ALA A 100 -19.97 -21.98 -32.53
C ALA A 100 -20.09 -21.09 -31.29
N SER A 101 -21.29 -20.56 -31.05
CA SER A 101 -21.53 -19.63 -29.96
C SER A 101 -21.36 -20.34 -28.62
N LEU A 102 -20.56 -19.76 -27.73
CA LEU A 102 -20.48 -20.25 -26.36
C LEU A 102 -21.78 -19.94 -25.62
N PRO A 103 -22.17 -20.76 -24.62
CA PRO A 103 -23.38 -20.51 -23.85
C PRO A 103 -23.39 -19.08 -23.26
N GLY A 104 -24.48 -18.34 -23.54
CA GLY A 104 -24.68 -16.99 -23.03
C GLY A 104 -23.73 -15.93 -23.60
N THR A 105 -23.08 -16.17 -24.74
CA THR A 105 -22.24 -15.16 -25.42
C THR A 105 -23.05 -13.91 -25.78
N LEU A 106 -22.45 -12.73 -25.61
CA LEU A 106 -22.98 -11.47 -26.13
C LEU A 106 -22.56 -11.30 -27.57
N SER A 107 -23.50 -10.97 -28.46
CA SER A 107 -23.16 -10.69 -29.85
C SER A 107 -22.35 -9.40 -29.93
N ASN A 108 -21.42 -9.33 -30.89
CA ASN A 108 -20.69 -8.10 -31.16
C ASN A 108 -21.65 -6.94 -31.51
N ALA A 109 -22.79 -7.23 -32.13
CA ALA A 109 -23.82 -6.22 -32.40
C ALA A 109 -24.40 -5.59 -31.13
N THR A 110 -24.53 -6.35 -30.03
CA THR A 110 -24.94 -5.80 -28.73
C THR A 110 -23.83 -4.94 -28.13
N LEU A 111 -22.57 -5.37 -28.25
CA LEU A 111 -21.44 -4.63 -27.70
C LEU A 111 -21.14 -3.37 -28.48
N ASN A 112 -21.20 -3.38 -29.81
CA ASN A 112 -20.90 -2.24 -30.71
C ASN A 112 -21.78 -1.00 -30.49
N ARG A 113 -22.82 -1.09 -29.63
CA ARG A 113 -23.57 0.07 -29.15
C ARG A 113 -22.74 0.93 -28.18
N TYR A 114 -21.77 0.31 -27.50
CA TYR A 114 -20.85 0.99 -26.62
C TYR A 114 -19.75 1.71 -27.40
N GLY A 115 -19.43 2.95 -27.04
CA GLY A 115 -18.39 3.76 -27.70
C GLY A 115 -17.98 4.99 -26.90
N PRO A 116 -17.00 5.80 -27.36
CA PRO A 116 -16.29 5.72 -28.65
C PRO A 116 -15.41 4.48 -28.86
N ASP A 117 -14.80 3.93 -27.80
CA ASP A 117 -14.13 2.61 -27.87
C ASP A 117 -14.98 1.51 -27.23
N THR A 118 -15.43 0.55 -28.03
CA THR A 118 -16.38 -0.47 -27.57
C THR A 118 -15.83 -1.37 -26.46
N LYS A 119 -14.53 -1.70 -26.52
CA LYS A 119 -13.86 -2.57 -25.54
C LYS A 119 -13.80 -1.88 -24.17
N ALA A 120 -13.30 -0.65 -24.14
CA ALA A 120 -13.16 0.15 -22.93
C ALA A 120 -14.55 0.47 -22.33
N ALA A 121 -15.51 0.89 -23.15
CA ALA A 121 -16.85 1.20 -22.67
C ALA A 121 -17.55 -0.04 -22.07
N ALA A 122 -17.43 -1.21 -22.70
CA ALA A 122 -17.99 -2.45 -22.14
C ALA A 122 -17.33 -2.86 -20.82
N VAL A 123 -16.00 -2.79 -20.72
CA VAL A 123 -15.28 -3.09 -19.47
C VAL A 123 -15.67 -2.11 -18.37
N LEU A 124 -15.74 -0.81 -18.68
CA LEU A 124 -16.10 0.22 -17.72
C LEU A 124 -17.54 0.08 -17.21
N ALA A 125 -18.50 -0.14 -18.11
CA ALA A 125 -19.89 -0.43 -17.74
C ALA A 125 -20.01 -1.69 -16.87
N GLY A 126 -19.31 -2.76 -17.24
CA GLY A 126 -19.25 -3.99 -16.45
C GLY A 126 -18.67 -3.76 -15.06
N ALA A 127 -17.57 -3.00 -14.96
CA ALA A 127 -16.91 -2.71 -13.70
C ALA A 127 -17.76 -1.82 -12.78
N ASN A 128 -18.37 -0.73 -13.29
CA ASN A 128 -19.29 0.12 -12.52
C ASN A 128 -20.46 -0.71 -11.98
N ARG A 129 -21.01 -1.63 -12.81
CA ARG A 129 -22.10 -2.49 -12.37
C ARG A 129 -21.69 -3.50 -11.29
N LEU A 130 -20.51 -4.11 -11.42
CA LEU A 130 -19.95 -5.06 -10.44
C LEU A 130 -19.59 -4.40 -9.11
N LEU A 131 -19.18 -3.13 -9.14
CA LEU A 131 -18.76 -2.36 -7.99
C LEU A 131 -19.85 -1.46 -7.41
N LEU A 132 -21.09 -1.51 -7.93
CA LEU A 132 -22.18 -0.62 -7.53
C LEU A 132 -22.37 -0.57 -6.01
N GLY A 133 -22.46 -1.72 -5.33
CA GLY A 133 -22.61 -1.79 -3.88
C GLY A 133 -21.43 -1.22 -3.10
N ALA A 134 -20.21 -1.36 -3.62
CA ALA A 134 -19.01 -0.76 -3.04
C ALA A 134 -18.98 0.76 -3.26
N THR A 135 -19.32 1.23 -4.46
CA THR A 135 -19.44 2.67 -4.79
C THR A 135 -20.47 3.35 -3.90
N ASP A 136 -21.65 2.75 -3.72
CA ASP A 136 -22.70 3.26 -2.84
C ASP A 136 -22.25 3.35 -1.37
N ALA A 137 -21.50 2.34 -0.91
CA ALA A 137 -20.95 2.31 0.44
C ALA A 137 -19.89 3.39 0.66
N VAL A 138 -18.96 3.56 -0.28
CA VAL A 138 -17.96 4.63 -0.24
C VAL A 138 -18.65 5.99 -0.25
N ALA A 139 -19.63 6.19 -1.14
CA ALA A 139 -20.38 7.44 -1.24
C ALA A 139 -21.13 7.77 0.07
N ALA A 140 -21.72 6.77 0.74
CA ALA A 140 -22.39 6.96 2.03
C ALA A 140 -21.40 7.42 3.13
N GLY A 141 -20.25 6.73 3.24
CA GLY A 141 -19.18 7.12 4.18
C GLY A 141 -18.69 8.55 3.94
N VAL A 142 -18.47 8.90 2.67
CA VAL A 142 -17.98 10.20 2.24
C VAL A 142 -18.98 11.33 2.46
N ARG A 143 -20.27 11.14 2.12
CA ARG A 143 -21.31 12.15 2.39
C ARG A 143 -21.41 12.47 3.87
N ARG A 144 -21.30 11.46 4.74
CA ARG A 144 -21.29 11.68 6.19
C ARG A 144 -20.08 12.50 6.64
N LEU A 145 -18.90 12.25 6.05
CA LEU A 145 -17.72 13.06 6.33
C LEU A 145 -17.92 14.52 5.93
N ALA A 146 -18.53 14.78 4.77
CA ALA A 146 -18.82 16.13 4.29
C ALA A 146 -19.76 16.92 5.23
N LEU A 147 -20.70 16.22 5.89
CA LEU A 147 -21.61 16.80 6.88
C LEU A 147 -20.99 16.94 8.29
N SER A 148 -19.77 16.44 8.50
CA SER A 148 -19.08 16.48 9.79
C SER A 148 -18.05 17.63 9.83
N ASN A 149 -17.61 17.98 11.05
CA ASN A 149 -16.52 18.95 11.24
C ASN A 149 -15.12 18.37 10.92
N CYS A 150 -15.03 17.34 10.08
CA CYS A 150 -13.76 16.71 9.75
C CYS A 150 -12.93 17.58 8.79
N ASP A 151 -11.64 17.72 9.08
CA ASP A 151 -10.73 18.50 8.26
C ASP A 151 -10.74 18.00 6.80
N PRO A 152 -10.83 18.90 5.81
CA PRO A 152 -10.89 18.54 4.39
C PRO A 152 -9.76 17.64 3.90
N GLU A 153 -8.54 17.84 4.41
CA GLU A 153 -7.39 16.97 4.13
C GLU A 153 -7.63 15.54 4.62
N VAL A 154 -8.20 15.39 5.82
CA VAL A 154 -8.54 14.08 6.39
C VAL A 154 -9.71 13.47 5.62
N ARG A 155 -10.69 14.26 5.19
CA ARG A 155 -11.79 13.81 4.30
C ARG A 155 -11.24 13.23 2.99
N LEU A 156 -10.34 13.95 2.31
CA LEU A 156 -9.69 13.46 1.08
C LEU A 156 -8.88 12.19 1.33
N ALA A 157 -8.14 12.14 2.44
CA ALA A 157 -7.38 10.95 2.83
C ALA A 157 -8.29 9.74 3.07
N VAL A 158 -9.44 9.95 3.72
CA VAL A 158 -10.41 8.88 3.98
C VAL A 158 -11.05 8.39 2.70
N TRP A 159 -11.50 9.27 1.81
CA TRP A 159 -12.01 8.88 0.49
C TRP A 159 -10.99 8.04 -0.28
N ALA A 160 -9.75 8.52 -0.41
CA ALA A 160 -8.71 7.81 -1.12
C ALA A 160 -8.44 6.44 -0.49
N GLY A 161 -8.39 6.33 0.84
CA GLY A 161 -8.20 5.05 1.51
C GLY A 161 -9.41 4.11 1.40
N LEU A 162 -10.64 4.60 1.37
CA LEU A 162 -11.82 3.75 1.12
C LEU A 162 -11.81 3.18 -0.30
N VAL A 163 -11.50 4.02 -1.31
CA VAL A 163 -11.29 3.55 -2.69
C VAL A 163 -10.14 2.54 -2.77
N LEU A 164 -9.07 2.75 -1.99
CA LEU A 164 -7.95 1.80 -1.89
C LEU A 164 -8.38 0.45 -1.30
N GLU A 165 -9.30 0.42 -0.33
CA GLU A 165 -9.83 -0.84 0.20
C GLU A 165 -10.67 -1.59 -0.84
N VAL A 166 -11.41 -0.87 -1.71
CA VAL A 166 -12.07 -1.49 -2.88
C VAL A 166 -11.04 -2.03 -3.87
N TYR A 167 -9.97 -1.30 -4.16
CA TYR A 167 -8.84 -1.80 -4.96
C TYR A 167 -8.24 -3.06 -4.36
N ARG A 168 -7.99 -3.10 -3.04
CA ARG A 168 -7.40 -4.28 -2.38
C ARG A 168 -8.30 -5.51 -2.49
N ALA A 169 -9.61 -5.30 -2.44
CA ALA A 169 -10.58 -6.36 -2.64
C ALA A 169 -10.65 -6.86 -4.09
N GLN A 170 -10.50 -5.96 -5.07
CA GLN A 170 -10.68 -6.28 -6.51
C GLN A 170 -9.58 -5.65 -7.40
N PRO A 171 -8.29 -6.02 -7.24
CA PRO A 171 -7.20 -5.27 -7.87
C PRO A 171 -7.25 -5.28 -9.40
N ALA A 172 -7.46 -6.45 -10.01
CA ALA A 172 -7.51 -6.60 -11.46
C ALA A 172 -8.70 -5.85 -12.08
N LEU A 173 -9.88 -5.93 -11.46
CA LEU A 173 -11.08 -5.25 -11.94
C LEU A 173 -10.90 -3.73 -11.87
N VAL A 174 -10.36 -3.20 -10.77
CA VAL A 174 -10.13 -1.76 -10.61
C VAL A 174 -9.06 -1.26 -11.58
N VAL A 175 -7.96 -2.00 -11.79
CA VAL A 175 -6.95 -1.65 -12.81
C VAL A 175 -7.56 -1.58 -14.20
N ALA A 176 -8.35 -2.58 -14.59
CA ALA A 176 -9.02 -2.62 -15.87
C ALA A 176 -10.01 -1.46 -16.05
N ALA A 177 -10.78 -1.14 -15.00
CA ALA A 177 -11.71 -0.01 -15.01
C ALA A 177 -10.99 1.34 -15.16
N VAL A 178 -9.87 1.53 -14.45
CA VAL A 178 -9.05 2.75 -14.57
C VAL A 178 -8.47 2.90 -15.97
N GLN A 179 -7.93 1.83 -16.56
CA GLN A 179 -7.41 1.86 -17.93
C GLN A 179 -8.52 2.12 -18.95
N ALA A 180 -9.68 1.48 -18.79
CA ALA A 180 -10.85 1.70 -19.64
C ALA A 180 -11.36 3.15 -19.55
N ARG A 181 -11.44 3.72 -18.34
CA ARG A 181 -11.76 5.14 -18.10
C ARG A 181 -10.81 6.06 -18.85
N GLN A 182 -9.50 5.80 -18.79
CA GLN A 182 -8.50 6.61 -19.50
C GLN A 182 -8.73 6.60 -21.01
N VAL A 183 -8.94 5.42 -21.61
CA VAL A 183 -9.22 5.30 -23.06
C VAL A 183 -10.50 6.03 -23.44
N GLN A 184 -11.59 5.82 -22.70
CA GLN A 184 -12.89 6.47 -22.97
C GLN A 184 -12.80 7.99 -22.91
N ARG A 185 -12.14 8.53 -21.89
CA ARG A 185 -11.98 9.98 -21.74
C ARG A 185 -11.10 10.58 -22.83
N SER A 186 -9.98 9.93 -23.16
CA SER A 186 -9.09 10.41 -24.24
C SER A 186 -9.80 10.46 -25.59
N LEU A 187 -10.70 9.52 -25.88
CA LEU A 187 -11.45 9.49 -27.14
C LEU A 187 -12.71 10.36 -27.13
N SER A 188 -13.25 10.68 -25.96
CA SER A 188 -14.42 11.55 -25.82
C SER A 188 -14.07 13.04 -25.74
N ALA A 189 -12.79 13.37 -25.49
CA ALA A 189 -12.30 14.75 -25.48
C ALA A 189 -12.41 15.36 -26.90
N ARG A 190 -13.40 16.24 -27.09
CA ARG A 190 -13.60 16.97 -28.35
C ARG A 190 -12.66 18.17 -28.40
N TRP A 191 -11.57 18.07 -29.15
CA TRP A 191 -10.63 19.18 -29.33
C TRP A 191 -11.28 20.44 -29.93
N GLY A 192 -12.42 20.29 -30.62
CA GLY A 192 -13.16 21.41 -31.21
C GLY A 192 -13.71 22.41 -30.19
N GLU A 193 -13.94 22.00 -28.94
CA GLU A 193 -14.39 22.90 -27.87
C GLU A 193 -13.26 23.84 -27.38
N GLN A 194 -12.00 23.49 -27.68
CA GLN A 194 -10.81 24.27 -27.30
C GLN A 194 -10.36 25.25 -28.39
N VAL A 195 -10.97 25.18 -29.58
CA VAL A 195 -10.60 26.01 -30.72
C VAL A 195 -11.45 27.27 -30.72
N ASP A 196 -10.84 28.42 -30.43
CA ASP A 196 -11.50 29.72 -30.59
C ASP A 196 -11.77 29.99 -32.07
N ARG A 197 -13.06 29.95 -32.45
CA ARG A 197 -13.53 30.23 -33.81
C ARG A 197 -14.09 31.64 -33.97
N ALA A 198 -13.99 32.51 -32.96
CA ALA A 198 -14.59 33.85 -32.98
C ALA A 198 -14.12 34.72 -34.16
N ARG A 199 -12.98 34.38 -34.79
CA ARG A 199 -12.43 35.07 -35.97
C ARG A 199 -12.60 34.33 -37.30
N VAL A 200 -13.26 33.17 -37.32
CA VAL A 200 -13.53 32.41 -38.55
C VAL A 200 -14.88 32.86 -39.09
N THR A 201 -14.87 33.95 -39.87
CA THR A 201 -16.07 34.51 -40.51
C THR A 201 -16.28 33.85 -41.87
N GLY A 202 -16.99 32.72 -41.90
CA GLY A 202 -17.38 32.05 -43.15
C GLY A 202 -18.15 30.77 -42.86
N VAL A 203 -19.43 30.74 -43.23
CA VAL A 203 -20.33 29.56 -43.08
C VAL A 203 -19.81 28.37 -43.91
N ASP A 204 -18.98 28.62 -44.93
CA ASP A 204 -18.42 27.64 -45.85
C ASP A 204 -16.91 27.38 -45.69
N ALA A 205 -16.29 27.84 -44.59
CA ALA A 205 -14.88 27.51 -44.35
C ALA A 205 -14.75 25.99 -44.11
N PRO A 206 -14.02 25.22 -44.94
CA PRO A 206 -13.98 23.76 -44.86
C PRO A 206 -13.28 23.33 -43.57
N SER A 207 -14.07 23.07 -42.54
CA SER A 207 -13.57 22.67 -41.23
C SER A 207 -14.51 21.65 -40.62
N GLU A 208 -13.98 20.44 -40.40
CA GLU A 208 -14.66 19.33 -39.71
C GLU A 208 -14.86 19.58 -38.21
N ILE A 209 -14.31 20.68 -37.69
CA ILE A 209 -14.48 21.13 -36.31
C ILE A 209 -15.74 22.00 -36.23
N HIS A 210 -16.80 21.43 -35.66
CA HIS A 210 -18.07 22.11 -35.45
C HIS A 210 -18.10 22.80 -34.07
N PRO A 211 -18.75 23.97 -33.92
CA PRO A 211 -18.95 24.58 -32.60
C PRO A 211 -19.74 23.62 -31.69
N ALA A 212 -19.53 23.71 -30.38
CA ALA A 212 -20.40 23.05 -29.42
C ALA A 212 -21.83 23.51 -29.69
N GLY A 213 -22.73 22.58 -30.07
CA GLY A 213 -24.11 22.90 -30.38
C GLY A 213 -24.76 23.61 -29.20
N ALA A 214 -25.50 24.69 -29.47
CA ALA A 214 -26.21 25.52 -28.50
C ALA A 214 -27.42 24.81 -27.84
N ASP A 215 -27.57 23.50 -28.03
CA ASP A 215 -28.57 22.68 -27.33
C ASP A 215 -28.07 22.43 -25.91
N GLY A 216 -28.19 23.50 -25.12
CA GLY A 216 -28.11 23.49 -23.68
C GLY A 216 -29.22 22.61 -23.10
N GLU A 217 -28.76 21.70 -22.23
CA GLU A 217 -29.46 20.85 -21.26
C GLU A 217 -29.06 19.39 -21.47
N ARG A 218 -27.81 19.07 -21.07
CA ARG A 218 -27.36 17.68 -20.87
C ARG A 218 -28.10 17.09 -19.65
N GLY A 219 -29.37 16.77 -19.80
CA GLY A 219 -29.94 15.66 -19.03
C GLY A 219 -29.24 14.37 -19.47
N GLU A 220 -28.94 13.45 -18.55
CA GLU A 220 -28.45 12.11 -18.91
C GLU A 220 -29.37 11.53 -19.99
N THR A 221 -28.88 11.47 -21.22
CA THR A 221 -29.63 10.87 -22.31
C THR A 221 -29.45 9.36 -22.24
N VAL A 222 -30.41 8.60 -22.80
CA VAL A 222 -30.26 7.14 -22.96
C VAL A 222 -28.97 6.78 -23.72
N GLU A 223 -28.38 7.72 -24.47
CA GLU A 223 -27.10 7.55 -25.18
C GLU A 223 -25.88 7.58 -24.25
N ASP A 224 -25.90 8.33 -23.14
CA ASP A 224 -24.76 8.45 -22.21
C ASP A 224 -24.46 7.12 -21.51
N ARG A 225 -25.49 6.31 -21.29
CA ARG A 225 -25.39 4.94 -20.76
C ARG A 225 -24.48 4.04 -21.60
N TRP A 226 -24.47 4.23 -22.92
CA TRP A 226 -23.65 3.45 -23.84
C TRP A 226 -22.27 4.08 -24.06
N ARG A 227 -22.01 5.25 -23.48
CA ARG A 227 -20.74 5.97 -23.60
C ARG A 227 -20.16 6.32 -22.22
N PRO A 228 -19.94 5.31 -21.35
CA PRO A 228 -19.40 5.58 -20.02
C PRO A 228 -18.00 6.18 -20.15
N THR A 229 -17.82 7.37 -19.58
CA THR A 229 -16.51 8.04 -19.44
C THR A 229 -16.07 8.15 -17.98
N SER A 230 -16.97 7.84 -17.04
CA SER A 230 -16.74 7.84 -15.60
C SER A 230 -16.45 6.45 -15.06
N PHE A 231 -15.47 6.37 -14.15
CA PHE A 231 -15.35 5.27 -13.21
C PHE A 231 -16.00 5.69 -11.91
N ASP A 232 -17.25 5.25 -11.67
CA ASP A 232 -18.13 5.84 -10.65
C ASP A 232 -17.56 5.73 -9.23
N LEU A 233 -16.79 4.67 -8.97
CA LEU A 233 -16.07 4.49 -7.70
C LEU A 233 -15.20 5.71 -7.33
N VAL A 234 -14.62 6.38 -8.33
CA VAL A 234 -13.77 7.56 -8.14
C VAL A 234 -14.54 8.84 -8.49
N ASP A 235 -15.10 8.88 -9.70
CA ASP A 235 -15.64 10.10 -10.31
C ASP A 235 -16.94 10.56 -9.66
N SER A 236 -17.78 9.62 -9.18
CA SER A 236 -19.06 9.94 -8.54
C SER A 236 -18.93 10.10 -7.03
N THR A 237 -17.93 9.47 -6.41
CA THR A 237 -17.73 9.55 -4.95
C THR A 237 -16.87 10.72 -4.51
N LEU A 238 -15.95 11.22 -5.36
CA LEU A 238 -15.10 12.36 -5.03
C LEU A 238 -15.88 13.67 -4.82
N PRO A 239 -16.83 14.06 -5.69
CA PRO A 239 -17.63 15.28 -5.49
C PRO A 239 -18.43 15.26 -4.17
N ALA A 240 -18.86 14.07 -3.73
CA ALA A 240 -19.59 13.89 -2.49
C ALA A 240 -18.78 14.27 -1.23
N LEU A 241 -17.47 14.49 -1.35
CA LEU A 241 -16.64 14.99 -0.24
C LEU A 241 -16.94 16.45 0.13
N GLY A 242 -17.56 17.23 -0.76
CA GLY A 242 -17.79 18.66 -0.53
C GLY A 242 -16.47 19.43 -0.38
N LEU A 243 -15.52 19.20 -1.30
CA LEU A 243 -14.25 19.94 -1.36
C LEU A 243 -14.31 21.16 -2.29
N ALA A 244 -15.17 21.11 -3.31
CA ALA A 244 -15.30 22.17 -4.29
C ALA A 244 -16.24 23.29 -3.84
N ASP A 245 -16.06 24.48 -4.43
CA ASP A 245 -16.93 25.64 -4.22
C ASP A 245 -18.40 25.27 -4.46
N ASP A 246 -19.24 25.58 -3.49
CA ASP A 246 -20.68 25.61 -3.69
C ASP A 246 -21.04 27.04 -4.09
N THR A 247 -21.70 27.21 -5.23
CA THR A 247 -22.23 28.51 -5.72
C THR A 247 -23.08 29.24 -4.69
N THR A 248 -23.55 28.55 -3.64
CA THR A 248 -24.37 29.11 -2.56
C THR A 248 -23.70 29.13 -1.18
N GLY A 249 -22.54 28.46 -1.00
CA GLY A 249 -21.97 28.12 0.31
C GLY A 249 -20.61 28.74 0.67
N GLY A 250 -19.99 29.49 -0.24
CA GLY A 250 -18.68 30.13 -0.04
C GLY A 250 -17.54 29.45 -0.83
N LEU A 251 -16.31 29.98 -0.67
CA LEU A 251 -15.11 29.45 -1.33
C LEU A 251 -14.78 28.06 -0.76
N GLY A 252 -14.91 27.03 -1.58
CA GLY A 252 -14.36 25.71 -1.36
C GLY A 252 -12.83 25.71 -1.46
N LEU A 253 -12.24 24.54 -1.28
CA LEU A 253 -10.78 24.39 -1.25
C LEU A 253 -10.16 24.17 -2.62
N VAL A 254 -10.95 23.68 -3.56
CA VAL A 254 -10.52 23.32 -4.92
C VAL A 254 -11.61 23.75 -5.90
N THR A 255 -11.23 24.07 -7.13
CA THR A 255 -12.21 24.32 -8.19
C THR A 255 -12.89 23.02 -8.62
N ALA A 256 -14.06 23.11 -9.26
CA ALA A 256 -14.72 21.94 -9.84
C ALA A 256 -13.81 21.21 -10.85
N ASP A 257 -13.05 21.95 -11.67
CA ASP A 257 -12.09 21.39 -12.63
C ASP A 257 -10.96 20.63 -11.93
N ALA A 258 -10.50 21.12 -10.77
CA ALA A 258 -9.45 20.45 -10.01
C ALA A 258 -9.90 19.08 -9.46
N LEU A 259 -11.22 18.83 -9.28
CA LEU A 259 -11.69 17.50 -8.87
C LEU A 259 -11.35 16.43 -9.92
N ASP A 260 -11.40 16.77 -11.22
CA ASP A 260 -11.09 15.81 -12.27
C ASP A 260 -9.61 15.45 -12.32
N ASP A 261 -8.74 16.44 -12.08
CA ASP A 261 -7.30 16.24 -11.92
C ASP A 261 -6.98 15.37 -10.70
N ILE A 262 -7.69 15.58 -9.59
CA ILE A 262 -7.55 14.78 -8.36
C ILE A 262 -7.97 13.32 -8.62
N ALA A 263 -9.11 13.12 -9.26
CA ALA A 263 -9.60 11.79 -9.65
C ALA A 263 -8.60 11.08 -10.57
N SER A 264 -8.09 11.77 -11.58
CA SER A 264 -7.12 11.22 -12.53
C SER A 264 -5.76 10.93 -11.88
N ALA A 265 -5.28 11.80 -10.98
CA ALA A 265 -4.07 11.57 -10.19
C ALA A 265 -4.21 10.35 -9.27
N TRP A 266 -5.37 10.17 -8.64
CA TRP A 266 -5.63 8.99 -7.81
C TRP A 266 -5.69 7.71 -8.64
N CYS A 267 -6.42 7.72 -9.76
CA CYS A 267 -6.45 6.60 -10.72
C CYS A 267 -5.03 6.21 -11.17
N HIS A 268 -4.21 7.18 -11.55
CA HIS A 268 -2.81 6.93 -11.92
C HIS A 268 -1.99 6.36 -10.75
N ARG A 269 -2.27 6.80 -9.52
CA ARG A 269 -1.62 6.27 -8.31
C ARG A 269 -1.97 4.79 -8.09
N LEU A 270 -3.23 4.40 -8.28
CA LEU A 270 -3.70 3.00 -8.17
C LEU A 270 -3.00 2.08 -9.17
N LEU A 271 -2.82 2.51 -10.43
CA LEU A 271 -2.04 1.75 -11.44
C LEU A 271 -0.57 1.54 -11.04
N GLY A 272 -0.05 2.35 -10.12
CA GLY A 272 1.30 2.22 -9.60
C GLY A 272 1.44 1.23 -8.43
N ILE A 273 0.35 0.67 -7.92
CA ILE A 273 0.39 -0.35 -6.86
C ILE A 273 0.99 -1.65 -7.45
N GLY A 274 1.86 -2.31 -6.68
CA GLY A 274 2.72 -3.40 -7.19
C GLY A 274 4.10 -2.91 -7.64
N ARG A 275 4.34 -1.59 -7.67
CA ARG A 275 5.71 -1.05 -7.70
C ARG A 275 6.30 -1.03 -6.28
N PRO A 276 7.63 -1.21 -6.13
CA PRO A 276 8.28 -1.16 -4.83
C PRO A 276 7.92 0.12 -4.05
N GLY A 277 7.56 -0.03 -2.78
CA GLY A 277 7.14 1.08 -1.91
C GLY A 277 5.66 1.50 -2.00
N ARG A 278 4.85 0.87 -2.88
CA ARG A 278 3.41 1.14 -3.02
C ARG A 278 2.52 -0.07 -2.73
N GLY A 279 3.08 -1.12 -2.13
CA GLY A 279 2.40 -2.38 -1.84
C GLY A 279 2.86 -3.53 -2.75
N VAL A 280 2.31 -4.71 -2.51
CA VAL A 280 2.62 -5.95 -3.23
C VAL A 280 1.35 -6.46 -3.88
N VAL A 281 1.47 -6.94 -5.13
CA VAL A 281 0.37 -7.56 -5.88
C VAL A 281 0.86 -8.91 -6.39
N TRP A 282 0.04 -9.95 -6.26
CA TRP A 282 0.38 -11.31 -6.71
C TRP A 282 -0.86 -12.08 -7.15
N LEU A 283 -0.64 -13.18 -7.86
CA LEU A 283 -1.69 -14.07 -8.33
C LEU A 283 -1.85 -15.25 -7.37
N THR A 284 -3.08 -15.61 -7.08
CA THR A 284 -3.45 -16.86 -6.40
C THR A 284 -4.33 -17.70 -7.32
N GLU A 285 -4.22 -19.02 -7.21
CA GLU A 285 -5.07 -19.98 -7.93
C GLU A 285 -5.67 -20.95 -6.90
N ASP A 286 -6.97 -21.20 -6.98
CA ASP A 286 -7.67 -22.16 -6.12
C ASP A 286 -7.65 -23.58 -6.69
N ASP A 287 -8.17 -24.55 -5.93
CA ASP A 287 -8.23 -25.96 -6.34
C ASP A 287 -9.11 -26.20 -7.58
N HIS A 288 -9.96 -25.25 -7.94
CA HIS A 288 -10.80 -25.29 -9.14
C HIS A 288 -10.12 -24.67 -10.36
N GLY A 289 -8.93 -24.09 -10.20
CA GLY A 289 -8.16 -23.38 -11.23
C GLY A 289 -8.62 -21.94 -11.46
N SER A 290 -9.46 -21.39 -10.57
CA SER A 290 -9.87 -19.98 -10.59
C SER A 290 -8.75 -19.11 -10.07
N ARG A 291 -8.49 -18.02 -10.78
CA ARG A 291 -7.39 -17.12 -10.51
C ARG A 291 -7.89 -15.80 -9.96
N ARG A 292 -7.19 -15.31 -8.95
CA ARG A 292 -7.46 -14.00 -8.36
C ARG A 292 -6.18 -13.22 -8.17
N VAL A 293 -6.30 -11.90 -8.29
CA VAL A 293 -5.23 -10.99 -7.89
C VAL A 293 -5.44 -10.60 -6.45
N GLN A 294 -4.40 -10.75 -5.63
CA GLN A 294 -4.35 -10.31 -4.26
C GLN A 294 -3.46 -9.08 -4.13
N ALA A 295 -3.75 -8.21 -3.17
CA ALA A 295 -2.93 -7.03 -2.90
C ALA A 295 -2.75 -6.77 -1.40
N MET A 296 -1.49 -6.58 -1.00
CA MET A 296 -1.12 -6.07 0.32
C MET A 296 -0.65 -4.63 0.17
N VAL A 297 -1.42 -3.68 0.70
CA VAL A 297 -1.10 -2.26 0.63
C VAL A 297 -1.14 -1.66 2.04
N ARG A 298 -0.08 -0.91 2.40
CA ARG A 298 -0.10 -0.08 3.60
C ARG A 298 -0.79 1.24 3.26
N VAL A 299 -2.01 1.43 3.76
CA VAL A 299 -2.88 2.58 3.42
C VAL A 299 -2.13 3.92 3.48
N GLY A 300 -1.46 4.19 4.60
CA GLY A 300 -0.70 5.44 4.79
C GLY A 300 0.40 5.66 3.74
N ALA A 301 1.07 4.61 3.27
CA ALA A 301 2.17 4.71 2.30
C ALA A 301 1.73 5.10 0.89
N VAL A 302 0.46 4.89 0.55
CA VAL A 302 -0.11 5.27 -0.76
C VAL A 302 -0.92 6.55 -0.65
N VAL A 303 -1.76 6.67 0.39
CA VAL A 303 -2.66 7.80 0.59
C VAL A 303 -1.91 9.07 0.99
N ALA A 304 -0.97 9.01 1.94
CA ALA A 304 -0.32 10.23 2.43
C ALA A 304 0.49 10.97 1.36
N PRO A 305 1.30 10.30 0.51
CA PRO A 305 1.96 10.97 -0.60
C PRO A 305 0.99 11.52 -1.64
N PHE A 306 -0.17 10.88 -1.85
CA PHE A 306 -1.20 11.38 -2.76
C PHE A 306 -1.81 12.68 -2.22
N VAL A 307 -2.30 12.67 -0.97
CA VAL A 307 -2.91 13.87 -0.36
C VAL A 307 -1.90 15.01 -0.29
N ALA A 308 -0.64 14.72 0.03
CA ALA A 308 0.43 15.71 0.02
C ALA A 308 0.70 16.27 -1.38
N ALA A 309 0.72 15.45 -2.44
CA ALA A 309 0.89 15.95 -3.80
C ALA A 309 -0.31 16.79 -4.27
N THR A 310 -1.53 16.37 -3.89
CA THR A 310 -2.78 17.00 -4.31
C THR A 310 -3.03 18.35 -3.63
N LEU A 311 -2.84 18.43 -2.31
CA LEU A 311 -3.14 19.64 -1.53
C LEU A 311 -1.89 20.52 -1.29
N GLY A 312 -0.82 20.32 -2.07
CA GLY A 312 0.42 21.11 -1.99
C GLY A 312 1.31 20.82 -0.76
N GLY A 313 1.02 19.75 -0.03
CA GLY A 313 1.70 19.35 1.20
C GLY A 313 1.36 20.34 2.32
N THR A 314 0.94 19.87 3.49
CA THR A 314 0.71 20.76 4.64
C THR A 314 2.01 21.37 5.22
N ALA A 315 3.07 21.49 4.42
CA ALA A 315 4.20 22.34 4.71
C ALA A 315 3.88 23.84 4.46
N ALA A 316 2.76 24.18 3.82
CA ALA A 316 2.45 25.58 3.46
C ALA A 316 1.48 26.33 4.42
N GLY A 317 0.89 25.67 5.42
CA GLY A 317 -0.12 26.29 6.29
C GLY A 317 0.26 26.30 7.77
N ASP A 318 0.30 27.49 8.36
CA ASP A 318 0.55 27.76 9.79
C ASP A 318 -0.64 27.28 10.65
N ARG A 319 -0.91 25.97 10.66
CA ARG A 319 -2.00 25.40 11.47
C ARG A 319 -1.75 25.64 12.95
N SER A 320 -2.64 26.38 13.60
CA SER A 320 -2.61 26.67 15.03
C SER A 320 -3.18 25.54 15.89
N ALA A 321 -4.01 24.66 15.31
CA ALA A 321 -4.72 23.58 16.02
C ALA A 321 -4.49 22.21 15.37
N PRO A 322 -4.63 21.10 16.14
CA PRO A 322 -4.57 19.74 15.60
C PRO A 322 -5.74 19.49 14.64
N PRO A 323 -5.54 18.65 13.60
CA PRO A 323 -6.61 18.33 12.65
C PRO A 323 -7.82 17.70 13.34
N LEU A 324 -9.02 18.03 12.86
CA LEU A 324 -10.25 17.43 13.32
C LEU A 324 -10.45 16.07 12.65
N LEU A 325 -10.48 15.03 13.48
CA LEU A 325 -10.72 13.64 13.08
C LEU A 325 -12.22 13.39 12.86
N PRO A 326 -12.58 12.42 12.01
CA PRO A 326 -13.98 12.03 11.84
C PRO A 326 -14.56 11.36 13.09
N SER A 327 -15.89 11.35 13.19
CA SER A 327 -16.64 10.55 14.17
C SER A 327 -17.12 9.24 13.54
N VAL A 328 -17.24 8.20 14.37
CA VAL A 328 -17.86 6.92 13.99
C VAL A 328 -19.35 7.01 14.33
N PRO A 329 -20.27 6.56 13.45
CA PRO A 329 -21.70 6.54 13.77
C PRO A 329 -22.03 5.65 14.97
N GLU A 330 -23.14 5.94 15.63
CA GLU A 330 -23.65 5.10 16.70
C GLU A 330 -24.17 3.75 16.16
N ALA A 331 -24.17 2.71 17.01
CA ALA A 331 -24.55 1.36 16.57
C ALA A 331 -25.99 1.29 16.05
N GLY A 332 -26.91 2.07 16.64
CA GLY A 332 -28.29 2.18 16.17
C GLY A 332 -28.39 2.75 14.76
N GLU A 333 -27.57 3.76 14.44
CA GLU A 333 -27.52 4.35 13.08
C GLU A 333 -26.93 3.37 12.07
N LEU A 334 -25.91 2.59 12.48
CA LEU A 334 -25.32 1.55 11.64
C LEU A 334 -26.28 0.40 11.39
N GLY A 335 -27.10 0.02 12.37
CA GLY A 335 -27.99 -1.15 12.29
C GLY A 335 -29.01 -1.09 11.16
N GLU A 336 -29.39 0.11 10.73
CA GLU A 336 -30.35 0.33 9.64
C GLU A 336 -29.72 0.22 8.24
N ASP A 337 -28.39 0.27 8.17
CA ASP A 337 -27.66 0.31 6.91
C ASP A 337 -27.33 -1.09 6.35
N PRO A 338 -27.30 -1.25 5.01
CA PRO A 338 -26.71 -2.40 4.35
C PRO A 338 -25.27 -2.66 4.84
N VAL A 339 -24.87 -3.94 4.89
CA VAL A 339 -23.58 -4.34 5.50
C VAL A 339 -22.38 -3.61 4.90
N LEU A 340 -22.37 -3.34 3.58
CA LEU A 340 -21.27 -2.62 2.94
C LEU A 340 -21.18 -1.15 3.40
N ARG A 341 -22.33 -0.48 3.65
CA ARG A 341 -22.35 0.89 4.18
C ARG A 341 -21.84 0.92 5.62
N ARG A 342 -22.28 -0.03 6.46
CA ARG A 342 -21.73 -0.23 7.81
C ARG A 342 -20.21 -0.38 7.79
N ARG A 343 -19.70 -1.27 6.93
CA ARG A 343 -18.26 -1.47 6.72
C ARG A 343 -17.55 -0.17 6.33
N ALA A 344 -18.07 0.59 5.37
CA ALA A 344 -17.48 1.86 4.96
C ALA A 344 -17.41 2.87 6.10
N HIS A 345 -18.50 3.05 6.86
CA HIS A 345 -18.52 3.94 8.02
C HIS A 345 -17.50 3.55 9.09
N LEU A 346 -17.34 2.25 9.37
CA LEU A 346 -16.38 1.76 10.36
C LEU A 346 -14.93 1.88 9.88
N LEU A 347 -14.68 1.69 8.58
CA LEU A 347 -13.34 1.81 7.98
C LEU A 347 -12.81 3.24 7.93
N VAL A 348 -13.68 4.25 8.00
CA VAL A 348 -13.28 5.67 8.16
C VAL A 348 -12.27 5.82 9.30
N ALA A 349 -12.51 5.16 10.43
CA ALA A 349 -11.60 5.19 11.59
C ALA A 349 -10.22 4.59 11.27
N HIS A 350 -10.19 3.44 10.59
CA HIS A 350 -8.95 2.79 10.19
C HIS A 350 -8.12 3.67 9.26
N VAL A 351 -8.76 4.21 8.22
CA VAL A 351 -8.08 5.01 7.19
C VAL A 351 -7.59 6.33 7.78
N ALA A 352 -8.43 7.05 8.53
CA ALA A 352 -8.04 8.31 9.17
C ALA A 352 -6.88 8.11 10.15
N ALA A 353 -6.93 7.07 10.98
CA ALA A 353 -5.86 6.76 11.92
C ALA A 353 -4.56 6.38 11.19
N ASN A 354 -4.62 5.59 10.11
CA ASN A 354 -3.44 5.27 9.28
C ASN A 354 -2.84 6.51 8.64
N TYR A 355 -3.69 7.37 8.08
CA TYR A 355 -3.25 8.62 7.45
C TYR A 355 -2.47 9.49 8.44
N VAL A 356 -3.10 9.83 9.57
CA VAL A 356 -2.50 10.71 10.59
C VAL A 356 -1.23 10.10 11.17
N ARG A 357 -1.22 8.77 11.44
CA ARG A 357 -0.05 8.10 12.00
C ARG A 357 1.09 7.90 11.02
N TYR A 358 0.84 8.03 9.72
CA TYR A 358 1.90 8.03 8.71
C TYR A 358 2.56 9.41 8.54
N ARG A 359 1.94 10.47 9.07
CA ARG A 359 2.45 11.85 9.06
C ARG A 359 3.18 12.14 10.38
N ASP A 360 4.43 11.70 10.49
CA ASP A 360 5.26 11.90 11.68
C ASP A 360 5.32 13.37 12.12
N GLU A 361 5.31 14.31 11.18
CA GLU A 361 5.28 15.75 11.45
C GLU A 361 4.03 16.18 12.23
N LEU A 362 2.85 15.60 11.95
CA LEU A 362 1.62 15.90 12.68
C LEU A 362 1.73 15.37 14.11
N LEU A 363 2.26 14.16 14.29
CA LEU A 363 2.42 13.53 15.59
C LEU A 363 3.54 14.14 16.45
N LEU A 364 4.49 14.85 15.82
CA LEU A 364 5.52 15.63 16.50
C LEU A 364 4.96 16.97 16.97
N LYS A 365 4.17 17.65 16.12
CA LYS A 365 3.54 18.94 16.44
C LYS A 365 2.38 18.81 17.43
N TRP A 366 1.58 17.76 17.29
CA TRP A 366 0.41 17.46 18.13
C TRP A 366 0.43 16.02 18.65
N PRO A 367 1.22 15.73 19.70
CA PRO A 367 1.34 14.39 20.28
C PRO A 367 0.01 13.76 20.71
N GLU A 368 -0.98 14.56 21.09
CA GLU A 368 -2.33 14.15 21.50
C GLU A 368 -3.10 13.41 20.40
N LEU A 369 -2.74 13.61 19.13
CA LEU A 369 -3.32 12.87 18.00
C LEU A 369 -3.10 11.36 18.12
N ARG A 370 -2.08 10.90 18.85
CA ARG A 370 -1.90 9.47 19.14
C ARG A 370 -3.09 8.92 19.94
N GLY A 371 -3.43 9.56 21.05
CA GLY A 371 -4.59 9.20 21.87
C GLY A 371 -5.88 9.27 21.06
N ARG A 372 -6.13 10.39 20.39
CA ARG A 372 -7.36 10.61 19.60
C ARG A 372 -7.56 9.56 18.49
N THR A 373 -6.50 9.21 17.75
CA THR A 373 -6.61 8.17 16.70
C THR A 373 -6.77 6.75 17.26
N ARG A 374 -6.20 6.47 18.43
CA ARG A 374 -6.40 5.18 19.11
C ARG A 374 -7.84 5.06 19.60
N ASP A 375 -8.36 6.10 20.25
CA ASP A 375 -9.70 6.13 20.79
C ASP A 375 -10.74 6.06 19.65
N LEU A 376 -10.48 6.73 18.52
CA LEU A 376 -11.30 6.61 17.29
C LEU A 376 -11.41 5.16 16.79
N VAL A 377 -10.29 4.42 16.75
CA VAL A 377 -10.29 3.01 16.32
C VAL A 377 -10.93 2.11 17.37
N ALA A 378 -10.74 2.39 18.67
CA ALA A 378 -11.39 1.64 19.75
C ALA A 378 -12.91 1.75 19.66
N VAL A 379 -13.46 2.96 19.47
CA VAL A 379 -14.89 3.17 19.23
C VAL A 379 -15.36 2.38 18.01
N ALA A 380 -14.61 2.39 16.90
CA ALA A 380 -14.97 1.60 15.73
C ALA A 380 -14.97 0.08 16.00
N VAL A 381 -14.06 -0.42 16.83
CA VAL A 381 -14.04 -1.84 17.25
C VAL A 381 -15.27 -2.19 18.07
N ASP A 382 -15.64 -1.35 19.04
CA ASP A 382 -16.82 -1.57 19.87
C ASP A 382 -18.08 -1.58 18.99
N ARG A 383 -18.20 -0.62 18.07
CA ARG A 383 -19.30 -0.54 17.11
C ARG A 383 -19.33 -1.72 16.12
N CYS A 384 -18.20 -2.33 15.78
CA CYS A 384 -18.19 -3.57 14.99
C CYS A 384 -18.86 -4.72 15.72
N ALA A 385 -18.64 -4.86 17.04
CA ALA A 385 -19.22 -5.94 17.82
C ALA A 385 -20.74 -5.84 17.94
N GLU A 386 -21.29 -4.62 17.83
CA GLU A 386 -22.73 -4.37 17.86
C GLU A 386 -23.37 -4.41 16.47
N ALA A 387 -22.65 -3.96 15.43
CA ALA A 387 -23.22 -3.72 14.11
C ALA A 387 -22.81 -4.72 13.02
N LEU A 388 -21.85 -5.63 13.25
CA LEU A 388 -21.38 -6.60 12.27
C LEU A 388 -21.31 -8.01 12.88
N ASP A 389 -21.36 -9.03 12.03
CA ASP A 389 -21.15 -10.43 12.46
C ASP A 389 -19.70 -10.64 12.95
N ASP A 390 -19.50 -11.58 13.88
CA ASP A 390 -18.19 -11.86 14.49
C ASP A 390 -17.08 -12.21 13.47
N GLY A 391 -17.48 -12.83 12.36
CA GLY A 391 -16.61 -13.24 11.25
C GLY A 391 -16.38 -12.16 10.19
N ASP A 392 -16.94 -10.96 10.36
CA ASP A 392 -16.79 -9.89 9.37
C ASP A 392 -15.31 -9.46 9.21
N PRO A 393 -14.81 -9.32 7.96
CA PRO A 393 -13.43 -8.94 7.71
C PRO A 393 -13.07 -7.56 8.28
N VAL A 394 -14.00 -6.62 8.36
CA VAL A 394 -13.76 -5.28 8.93
C VAL A 394 -13.57 -5.35 10.44
N GLY A 395 -14.37 -6.17 11.14
CA GLY A 395 -14.19 -6.41 12.57
C GLY A 395 -12.82 -7.03 12.87
N SER A 396 -12.38 -7.98 12.05
CA SER A 396 -11.05 -8.60 12.16
C SER A 396 -9.92 -7.60 11.89
N LEU A 397 -10.06 -6.78 10.86
CA LEU A 397 -9.10 -5.73 10.50
C LEU A 397 -8.96 -4.69 11.63
N LEU A 398 -10.08 -4.17 12.14
CA LEU A 398 -10.09 -3.14 13.17
C LEU A 398 -9.57 -3.66 14.51
N ARG A 399 -9.95 -4.88 14.93
CA ARG A 399 -9.40 -5.51 16.16
C ARG A 399 -7.89 -5.71 16.05
N GLY A 400 -7.41 -6.19 14.89
CA GLY A 400 -5.98 -6.33 14.61
C GLY A 400 -5.23 -5.01 14.68
N TYR A 401 -5.77 -3.98 14.04
CA TYR A 401 -5.17 -2.66 14.02
C TYR A 401 -5.18 -1.99 15.40
N ALA A 402 -6.27 -2.10 16.16
CA ALA A 402 -6.38 -1.57 17.53
C ALA A 402 -5.33 -2.21 18.46
N ALA A 403 -5.14 -3.52 18.39
CA ALA A 403 -4.12 -4.22 19.17
C ALA A 403 -2.70 -3.72 18.84
N TYR A 404 -2.43 -3.47 17.56
CA TYR A 404 -1.18 -2.85 17.10
C TYR A 404 -1.00 -1.43 17.67
N LEU A 405 -2.02 -0.57 17.63
CA LEU A 405 -1.92 0.80 18.14
C LEU A 405 -1.56 0.86 19.63
N ASN A 406 -2.12 -0.04 20.45
CA ASN A 406 -1.82 -0.12 21.88
C ASN A 406 -0.32 -0.38 22.15
N VAL A 407 0.30 -1.26 21.37
CA VAL A 407 1.74 -1.55 21.48
C VAL A 407 2.59 -0.41 20.89
N TRP A 408 2.18 0.15 19.76
CA TRP A 408 2.92 1.23 19.10
C TRP A 408 2.98 2.51 19.95
N ASP A 409 1.92 2.82 20.71
CA ASP A 409 1.87 4.00 21.59
C ASP A 409 2.67 3.79 22.89
N SER A 410 2.63 2.59 23.48
CA SER A 410 3.35 2.29 24.73
C SER A 410 4.88 2.38 24.58
N THR A 411 5.43 1.97 23.44
CA THR A 411 6.88 2.10 23.13
C THR A 411 7.33 3.55 22.96
N ARG A 412 6.44 4.45 22.53
CA ARG A 412 6.78 5.86 22.25
C ARG A 412 6.48 6.81 23.41
N SER A 413 5.57 6.44 24.31
CA SER A 413 5.14 7.28 25.44
C SER A 413 6.15 7.27 26.60
N THR A 414 6.82 6.14 26.82
CA THR A 414 7.86 5.97 27.86
C THR A 414 9.07 6.88 27.67
N ARG A 415 9.28 7.44 26.47
CA ARG A 415 10.45 8.26 26.16
C ARG A 415 10.31 9.76 26.44
N ARG A 416 9.10 10.32 26.67
CA ARG A 416 8.95 11.79 26.59
C ARG A 416 8.00 12.55 27.52
N SER A 417 7.18 11.93 28.38
CA SER A 417 6.30 12.71 29.26
C SER A 417 6.43 12.32 30.73
N PRO A 418 6.83 13.24 31.63
CA PRO A 418 6.49 13.10 33.04
C PRO A 418 4.96 13.11 33.13
N ALA A 419 4.41 12.14 33.86
CA ALA A 419 2.97 11.96 34.01
C ALA A 419 2.35 13.24 34.60
N GLY A 420 1.62 14.00 33.78
CA GLY A 420 0.77 15.08 34.27
C GLY A 420 -0.48 14.50 34.97
N PRO A 421 -1.04 15.19 35.96
CA PRO A 421 -2.29 14.77 36.58
C PRO A 421 -3.44 14.88 35.55
N GLY A 422 -4.15 13.76 35.32
CA GLY A 422 -5.31 13.70 34.42
C GLY A 422 -5.13 12.88 33.14
N VAL A 423 -3.95 12.30 32.87
CA VAL A 423 -3.75 11.44 31.70
C VAL A 423 -4.40 10.08 31.92
N SER A 424 -5.34 9.72 31.03
CA SER A 424 -5.99 8.40 30.95
C SER A 424 -4.96 7.28 31.10
N ARG A 425 -5.22 6.35 32.03
CA ARG A 425 -4.35 5.24 32.43
C ARG A 425 -3.95 4.46 31.17
N GLN A 426 -2.71 4.65 30.69
CA GLN A 426 -2.23 3.87 29.55
C GLN A 426 -2.32 2.38 29.92
N PRO A 427 -2.81 1.52 29.00
CA PRO A 427 -2.81 0.09 29.26
C PRO A 427 -1.37 -0.35 29.51
N ASP A 428 -1.20 -1.20 30.51
CA ASP A 428 0.09 -1.77 30.84
C ASP A 428 0.74 -2.39 29.57
N ARG A 429 2.06 -2.21 29.43
CA ARG A 429 2.81 -2.62 28.25
C ARG A 429 2.72 -4.12 28.05
N ALA A 430 2.81 -4.91 29.12
CA ALA A 430 2.69 -6.36 29.04
C ALA A 430 1.28 -6.77 28.57
N THR A 431 0.24 -6.16 29.15
CA THR A 431 -1.16 -6.35 28.70
C THR A 431 -1.35 -6.02 27.21
N SER A 432 -0.72 -4.95 26.73
CA SER A 432 -0.80 -4.55 25.31
C SER A 432 -0.11 -5.56 24.38
N VAL A 433 1.05 -6.09 24.79
CA VAL A 433 1.79 -7.13 24.05
C VAL A 433 1.03 -8.45 24.01
N GLU A 434 0.40 -8.84 25.12
CA GLU A 434 -0.45 -10.04 25.19
C GLU A 434 -1.65 -9.92 24.24
N ARG A 435 -2.34 -8.77 24.23
CA ARG A 435 -3.44 -8.49 23.30
C ARG A 435 -2.98 -8.54 21.84
N LEU A 436 -1.84 -7.96 21.51
CA LEU A 436 -1.29 -8.02 20.16
C LEU A 436 -0.93 -9.47 19.77
N THR A 437 -0.32 -10.22 20.68
CA THR A 437 0.01 -11.64 20.46
C THR A 437 -1.23 -12.49 20.22
N ALA A 438 -2.29 -12.29 21.02
CA ALA A 438 -3.58 -12.96 20.82
C ALA A 438 -4.20 -12.57 19.46
N SER A 439 -4.15 -11.29 19.11
CA SER A 439 -4.63 -10.78 17.84
C SER A 439 -3.89 -11.39 16.64
N GLN A 440 -2.56 -11.53 16.70
CA GLN A 440 -1.77 -12.18 15.64
C GLN A 440 -2.20 -13.63 15.41
N ARG A 441 -2.48 -14.39 16.48
CA ARG A 441 -3.04 -15.76 16.36
C ARG A 441 -4.41 -15.76 15.70
N GLN A 442 -5.28 -14.82 16.11
CA GLN A 442 -6.62 -14.69 15.53
C GLN A 442 -6.56 -14.33 14.04
N VAL A 443 -5.66 -13.45 13.63
CA VAL A 443 -5.46 -13.09 12.21
C VAL A 443 -5.06 -14.32 11.39
N VAL A 444 -4.12 -15.14 11.88
CA VAL A 444 -3.77 -16.40 11.22
C VAL A 444 -4.96 -17.35 11.13
N ALA A 445 -5.73 -17.50 12.22
CA ALA A 445 -6.91 -18.37 12.25
C ALA A 445 -8.00 -17.91 11.26
N SER A 446 -8.36 -16.63 11.29
CA SER A 446 -9.37 -16.05 10.39
C SER A 446 -8.94 -16.08 8.93
N TRP A 447 -7.65 -15.88 8.62
CA TRP A 447 -7.13 -16.05 7.26
C TRP A 447 -7.24 -17.50 6.79
N ARG A 448 -6.77 -18.47 7.59
CA ARG A 448 -6.85 -19.90 7.25
C ARG A 448 -8.28 -20.41 7.14
N ALA A 449 -9.21 -19.82 7.88
CA ALA A 449 -10.65 -20.10 7.78
C ALA A 449 -11.33 -19.39 6.59
N GLY A 450 -10.59 -18.63 5.77
CA GLY A 450 -11.14 -17.90 4.64
C GLY A 450 -12.00 -16.68 5.02
N GLN A 451 -11.99 -16.25 6.28
CA GLN A 451 -12.71 -15.08 6.76
C GLN A 451 -11.99 -13.78 6.42
N LEU A 452 -10.65 -13.80 6.45
CA LEU A 452 -9.81 -12.65 6.09
C LEU A 452 -9.07 -12.92 4.78
N ASP A 453 -9.00 -11.93 3.88
CA ASP A 453 -8.24 -12.08 2.65
C ASP A 453 -6.72 -12.10 2.91
N PRO A 454 -5.92 -12.74 2.03
CA PRO A 454 -4.47 -12.85 2.21
C PRO A 454 -3.75 -11.49 2.31
N GLY A 455 -4.23 -10.47 1.60
CA GLY A 455 -3.66 -9.12 1.63
C GLY A 455 -3.84 -8.41 2.97
N ALA A 456 -5.03 -8.48 3.55
CA ALA A 456 -5.32 -7.97 4.89
C ALA A 456 -4.57 -8.76 5.98
N ALA A 457 -4.50 -10.08 5.85
CA ALA A 457 -3.74 -10.93 6.77
C ALA A 457 -2.24 -10.57 6.76
N ALA A 458 -1.62 -10.52 5.59
CA ALA A 458 -0.20 -10.15 5.44
C ALA A 458 0.09 -8.75 6.01
N TYR A 459 -0.81 -7.79 5.81
CA TYR A 459 -0.69 -6.44 6.36
C TYR A 459 -0.71 -6.42 7.90
N LEU A 460 -1.73 -7.03 8.51
CA LEU A 460 -1.89 -7.06 9.98
C LEU A 460 -0.78 -7.84 10.68
N LEU A 461 -0.35 -8.96 10.07
CA LEU A 461 0.74 -9.76 10.59
C LEU A 461 2.07 -8.99 10.53
N GLU A 462 2.33 -8.29 9.42
CA GLU A 462 3.55 -7.51 9.25
C GLU A 462 3.64 -6.36 10.28
N ILE A 463 2.59 -5.54 10.42
CA ILE A 463 2.64 -4.42 11.38
C ILE A 463 2.71 -4.91 12.83
N GLY A 464 2.05 -6.03 13.16
CA GLY A 464 2.09 -6.61 14.50
C GLY A 464 3.45 -7.18 14.84
N ASN A 465 4.06 -7.94 13.93
CA ASN A 465 5.41 -8.47 14.11
C ASN A 465 6.44 -7.35 14.29
N VAL A 466 6.34 -6.26 13.51
CA VAL A 466 7.22 -5.10 13.68
C VAL A 466 7.05 -4.46 15.06
N ALA A 467 5.81 -4.25 15.51
CA ALA A 467 5.56 -3.68 16.84
C ALA A 467 6.11 -4.57 17.98
N LEU A 468 6.00 -5.89 17.85
CA LEU A 468 6.56 -6.83 18.82
C LEU A 468 8.10 -6.82 18.83
N LEU A 469 8.72 -6.68 17.65
CA LEU A 469 10.19 -6.53 17.55
C LEU A 469 10.68 -5.22 18.15
N ASP A 470 9.96 -4.12 17.91
CA ASP A 470 10.28 -2.81 18.50
C ASP A 470 10.20 -2.88 20.04
N VAL A 471 9.18 -3.55 20.58
CA VAL A 471 9.07 -3.81 22.02
C VAL A 471 10.25 -4.60 22.55
N ALA A 472 10.66 -5.67 21.86
CA ALA A 472 11.78 -6.50 22.29
C ALA A 472 13.10 -5.71 22.29
N ALA A 473 13.32 -4.87 21.27
CA ALA A 473 14.52 -4.03 21.17
C ALA A 473 14.59 -2.97 22.29
N ASP A 474 13.45 -2.42 22.72
CA ASP A 474 13.38 -1.41 23.78
C ASP A 474 13.54 -1.99 25.20
N ALA A 475 13.35 -3.29 25.40
CA ALA A 475 13.41 -3.91 26.74
C ALA A 475 14.83 -4.12 27.27
N GLY A 476 15.86 -4.14 26.41
CA GLY A 476 17.27 -4.35 26.79
C GLY A 476 17.61 -5.76 27.31
N ASP A 477 16.64 -6.41 27.95
CA ASP A 477 16.66 -7.82 28.29
C ASP A 477 16.32 -8.67 27.06
N GLY A 478 16.85 -9.89 27.00
CA GLY A 478 16.53 -10.89 25.98
C GLY A 478 15.03 -11.21 25.88
N PRO A 479 14.60 -12.29 25.16
CA PRO A 479 13.24 -12.49 24.63
C PRO A 479 12.07 -12.64 25.66
N ALA A 480 12.18 -12.13 26.88
CA ALA A 480 11.26 -12.34 28.00
C ALA A 480 10.02 -11.42 28.05
N ALA A 481 9.87 -10.42 27.17
CA ALA A 481 8.70 -9.51 27.20
C ALA A 481 7.81 -9.57 25.94
N GLY A 482 8.00 -10.55 25.05
CA GLY A 482 7.30 -10.64 23.77
C GLY A 482 6.92 -12.06 23.36
N ALA A 483 6.30 -12.20 22.19
CA ALA A 483 6.04 -13.50 21.60
C ALA A 483 7.35 -14.29 21.43
N GLY A 484 7.40 -15.51 21.98
CA GLY A 484 8.60 -16.33 21.94
C GLY A 484 9.11 -16.59 20.50
N PRO A 485 10.40 -16.91 20.30
CA PRO A 485 10.99 -17.08 18.97
C PRO A 485 10.24 -18.06 18.05
N ALA A 486 9.59 -19.09 18.62
CA ALA A 486 8.77 -20.03 17.87
C ALA A 486 7.49 -19.39 17.30
N ALA A 487 6.82 -18.51 18.06
CA ALA A 487 5.64 -17.79 17.60
C ALA A 487 6.01 -16.82 16.46
N MET A 488 7.11 -16.07 16.63
CA MET A 488 7.61 -15.17 15.58
C MET A 488 7.96 -15.94 14.29
N ARG A 489 8.60 -17.12 14.39
CA ARG A 489 8.83 -17.99 13.21
C ARG A 489 7.52 -18.37 12.50
N SER A 490 6.52 -18.80 13.27
CA SER A 490 5.22 -19.20 12.74
C SER A 490 4.52 -18.03 12.02
N TRP A 491 4.53 -16.83 12.61
CA TRP A 491 3.91 -15.66 11.98
C TRP A 491 4.67 -15.16 10.76
N TRP A 492 6.00 -15.21 10.74
CA TRP A 492 6.75 -14.91 9.52
C TRP A 492 6.44 -15.90 8.40
N SER A 493 6.30 -17.19 8.73
CA SER A 493 5.87 -18.21 7.76
C SER A 493 4.47 -17.88 7.22
N ALA A 494 3.53 -17.53 8.10
CA ALA A 494 2.19 -17.11 7.71
C ALA A 494 2.18 -15.83 6.84
N ILE A 495 3.06 -14.85 7.10
CA ILE A 495 3.20 -13.65 6.25
C ILE A 495 3.66 -14.03 4.84
N LEU A 496 4.65 -14.92 4.72
CA LEU A 496 5.18 -15.36 3.43
C LEU A 496 4.11 -16.13 2.66
N GLU A 497 3.46 -17.09 3.30
CA GLU A 497 2.38 -17.89 2.71
C GLU A 497 1.20 -17.01 2.28
N ALA A 498 0.79 -16.06 3.12
CA ALA A 498 -0.27 -15.10 2.77
C ALA A 498 0.11 -14.24 1.56
N ARG A 499 1.40 -14.02 1.27
CA ARG A 499 1.92 -13.32 0.09
C ARG A 499 2.18 -14.24 -1.11
N GLY A 500 1.77 -15.51 -1.04
CA GLY A 500 2.02 -16.50 -2.08
C GLY A 500 3.49 -16.92 -2.20
N ILE A 501 4.27 -16.75 -1.13
CA ILE A 501 5.67 -17.17 -1.06
C ILE A 501 5.74 -18.43 -0.21
N ASP A 502 6.31 -19.51 -0.75
CA ASP A 502 6.54 -20.73 0.02
C ASP A 502 7.48 -20.44 1.20
N SER A 503 7.00 -20.67 2.43
CA SER A 503 7.73 -20.42 3.67
C SER A 503 8.88 -21.40 3.90
N ALA A 504 8.90 -22.54 3.21
CA ALA A 504 9.97 -23.55 3.28
C ALA A 504 11.16 -23.25 2.36
N VAL A 505 10.99 -22.34 1.39
CA VAL A 505 12.03 -22.00 0.41
C VAL A 505 13.13 -21.16 1.07
N ASP A 506 14.38 -21.39 0.64
CA ASP A 506 15.50 -20.52 1.01
C ASP A 506 15.35 -19.15 0.33
N LEU A 507 14.79 -18.19 1.07
CA LEU A 507 14.57 -16.83 0.57
C LEU A 507 15.85 -16.15 0.08
N ALA A 508 17.03 -16.50 0.60
CA ALA A 508 18.28 -15.93 0.11
C ALA A 508 18.57 -16.39 -1.32
N ALA A 509 18.29 -17.66 -1.63
CA ALA A 509 18.45 -18.23 -2.97
C ALA A 509 17.34 -17.78 -3.93
N SER A 510 16.11 -17.59 -3.43
CA SER A 510 14.95 -17.25 -4.24
C SER A 510 14.64 -15.75 -4.34
N ALA A 511 15.39 -14.88 -3.65
CA ALA A 511 15.18 -13.44 -3.73
C ALA A 511 15.27 -12.89 -5.17
N GLY A 512 16.04 -13.55 -6.04
CA GLY A 512 16.15 -13.20 -7.47
C GLY A 512 14.93 -13.55 -8.32
N SER A 513 14.07 -14.48 -7.87
CA SER A 513 12.82 -14.84 -8.56
C SER A 513 11.60 -14.08 -8.04
N LEU A 514 11.73 -13.39 -6.91
CA LEU A 514 10.67 -12.56 -6.35
C LEU A 514 10.58 -11.21 -7.09
N SER A 515 9.38 -10.63 -7.14
CA SER A 515 9.22 -9.27 -7.64
C SER A 515 9.94 -8.27 -6.73
N ASP A 516 10.43 -7.16 -7.30
CA ASP A 516 11.06 -6.10 -6.49
C ASP A 516 10.12 -5.56 -5.40
N ALA A 517 8.80 -5.57 -5.64
CA ALA A 517 7.81 -5.17 -4.65
C ALA A 517 7.75 -6.15 -3.47
N GLN A 518 7.77 -7.46 -3.71
CA GLN A 518 7.87 -8.45 -2.63
C GLN A 518 9.16 -8.25 -1.84
N VAL A 519 10.30 -8.10 -2.52
CA VAL A 519 11.59 -7.93 -1.85
C VAL A 519 11.64 -6.65 -1.02
N PHE A 520 11.07 -5.55 -1.49
CA PHE A 520 11.00 -4.27 -0.73
C PHE A 520 10.42 -4.44 0.69
N HIS A 521 9.50 -5.39 0.86
CA HIS A 521 8.81 -5.70 2.12
C HIS A 521 9.51 -6.78 2.97
N LEU A 522 10.69 -7.29 2.57
CA LEU A 522 11.46 -8.28 3.33
C LEU A 522 12.45 -7.66 4.34
N GLN A 523 12.53 -6.33 4.44
CA GLN A 523 13.43 -5.67 5.41
C GLN A 523 13.23 -6.15 6.84
N HIS A 524 11.97 -6.23 7.29
CA HIS A 524 11.63 -6.61 8.66
C HIS A 524 11.88 -8.11 8.91
N TYR A 525 11.73 -8.93 7.86
CA TYR A 525 12.11 -10.34 7.91
C TYR A 525 13.63 -10.49 8.09
N ALA A 526 14.44 -9.73 7.32
CA ALA A 526 15.89 -9.74 7.45
C ALA A 526 16.34 -9.27 8.85
N ALA A 527 15.75 -8.20 9.37
CA ALA A 527 16.01 -7.73 10.73
C ALA A 527 15.71 -8.79 11.79
N TRP A 528 14.54 -9.43 11.71
CA TRP A 528 14.18 -10.50 12.64
C TRP A 528 15.15 -11.69 12.54
N ARG A 529 15.50 -12.11 11.32
CA ARG A 529 16.39 -13.26 11.11
C ARG A 529 17.79 -12.99 11.66
N ALA A 530 18.30 -11.77 11.44
CA ALA A 530 19.57 -11.33 12.00
C ALA A 530 19.59 -11.29 13.53
N GLY A 531 18.46 -10.98 14.17
CA GLY A 531 18.32 -10.94 15.63
C GLY A 531 18.63 -12.27 16.35
N SER A 532 18.71 -13.40 15.63
CA SER A 532 19.17 -14.68 16.20
C SER A 532 20.67 -14.71 16.52
N GLY A 533 21.47 -13.84 15.90
CA GLY A 533 22.94 -13.84 15.98
C GLY A 533 23.62 -15.07 15.37
N ARG A 534 22.88 -16.06 14.86
CA ARG A 534 23.46 -17.28 14.30
C ARG A 534 24.05 -16.95 12.93
N ARG A 535 25.28 -17.41 12.69
CA ARG A 535 26.02 -17.14 11.44
C ARG A 535 25.25 -17.48 10.16
N GLY A 536 24.54 -18.61 10.12
CA GLY A 536 23.73 -19.00 8.96
C GLY A 536 22.55 -18.04 8.72
N ASP A 537 21.91 -17.61 9.80
CA ASP A 537 20.79 -16.67 9.78
C ASP A 537 21.25 -15.26 9.37
N LEU A 538 22.42 -14.82 9.84
CA LEU A 538 23.05 -13.56 9.46
C LEU A 538 23.43 -13.54 7.96
N ARG A 539 23.93 -14.65 7.41
CA ARG A 539 24.21 -14.77 5.96
C ARG A 539 22.94 -14.64 5.12
N GLN A 540 21.88 -15.36 5.49
CA GLN A 540 20.59 -15.27 4.80
C GLN A 540 19.98 -13.87 4.92
N ALA A 541 20.02 -13.28 6.13
CA ALA A 541 19.52 -11.94 6.38
C ALA A 541 20.27 -10.89 5.55
N LEU A 542 21.60 -11.00 5.45
CA LEU A 542 22.41 -10.08 4.65
C LEU A 542 22.06 -10.19 3.16
N ALA A 543 22.00 -11.41 2.61
CA ALA A 543 21.67 -11.61 1.20
C ALA A 543 20.30 -11.00 0.81
N VAL A 544 19.28 -11.20 1.65
CA VAL A 544 17.97 -10.57 1.45
C VAL A 544 18.06 -9.05 1.60
N GLN A 545 18.74 -8.57 2.63
CA GLN A 545 18.81 -7.14 2.94
C GLN A 545 19.60 -6.32 1.91
N GLU A 546 20.64 -6.89 1.30
CA GLU A 546 21.39 -6.23 0.22
C GLU A 546 20.47 -5.94 -0.98
N ARG A 547 19.62 -6.91 -1.36
CA ARG A 547 18.63 -6.72 -2.42
C ARG A 547 17.56 -5.71 -2.03
N VAL A 548 17.05 -5.77 -0.79
CA VAL A 548 16.11 -4.78 -0.24
C VAL A 548 16.69 -3.37 -0.34
N ALA A 549 17.94 -3.17 0.10
CA ALA A 549 18.60 -1.87 0.12
C ALA A 549 18.76 -1.32 -1.30
N ALA A 550 19.20 -2.14 -2.26
CA ALA A 550 19.32 -1.74 -3.66
C ALA A 550 17.99 -1.23 -4.25
N ILE A 551 16.89 -1.97 -4.01
CA ILE A 551 15.56 -1.58 -4.48
C ILE A 551 15.10 -0.28 -3.82
N ARG A 552 15.32 -0.12 -2.51
CA ARG A 552 14.93 1.10 -1.78
C ARG A 552 15.68 2.34 -2.28
N THR A 553 16.95 2.20 -2.62
CA THR A 553 17.74 3.26 -3.22
C THR A 553 17.18 3.68 -4.59
N GLU A 554 16.79 2.72 -5.43
CA GLU A 554 16.16 3.05 -6.72
C GLU A 554 14.79 3.71 -6.56
N VAL A 555 13.98 3.29 -5.57
CA VAL A 555 12.71 3.95 -5.24
C VAL A 555 12.94 5.39 -4.80
N ALA A 556 13.90 5.61 -3.90
CA ALA A 556 14.23 6.95 -3.42
C ALA A 556 14.74 7.87 -4.54
N ARG A 557 15.38 7.32 -5.58
CA ARG A 557 15.85 8.07 -6.75
C ARG A 557 14.72 8.46 -7.71
N ARG A 558 13.75 7.57 -7.94
CA ARG A 558 12.69 7.74 -8.96
C ARG A 558 11.51 8.59 -8.51
N GLU A 559 11.18 8.57 -7.23
CA GLU A 559 10.07 9.38 -6.72
C GLU A 559 10.62 10.74 -6.31
N THR A 560 10.19 11.79 -7.04
CA THR A 560 10.62 13.18 -6.86
C THR A 560 10.65 13.58 -5.38
N ALA A 561 11.69 14.35 -5.05
CA ALA A 561 12.08 14.80 -3.71
C ALA A 561 10.97 15.60 -3.00
N GLY A 562 9.92 14.94 -2.53
CA GLY A 562 8.83 15.54 -1.75
C GLY A 562 8.52 14.80 -0.45
N PHE A 563 8.94 13.53 -0.32
CA PHE A 563 8.62 12.73 0.86
C PHE A 563 9.88 12.22 1.56
N ALA A 564 10.34 12.97 2.57
CA ALA A 564 11.54 12.66 3.36
C ALA A 564 11.57 11.22 3.90
N ALA A 565 10.42 10.60 4.14
CA ALA A 565 10.34 9.24 4.64
C ALA A 565 10.90 8.18 3.67
N LYS A 566 10.92 8.44 2.35
CA LYS A 566 11.43 7.46 1.36
C LYS A 566 12.95 7.45 1.29
N SER A 567 13.59 8.61 1.29
CA SER A 567 15.05 8.70 1.47
C SER A 567 15.47 8.14 2.83
N ALA A 568 14.73 8.45 3.90
CA ALA A 568 14.98 7.87 5.22
C ALA A 568 14.82 6.33 5.23
N ALA A 569 13.91 5.78 4.41
CA ALA A 569 13.72 4.34 4.27
C ALA A 569 14.88 3.66 3.50
N ALA A 570 15.47 4.33 2.51
CA ALA A 570 16.66 3.86 1.81
C ALA A 570 17.88 3.84 2.74
N ARG A 571 18.14 4.95 3.45
CA ARG A 571 19.15 5.02 4.51
C ARG A 571 18.95 3.93 5.56
N ALA A 572 17.74 3.73 6.08
CA ALA A 572 17.46 2.68 7.06
C ALA A 572 17.71 1.27 6.51
N GLY A 573 17.55 1.07 5.21
CA GLY A 573 17.91 -0.18 4.53
C GLY A 573 19.42 -0.44 4.55
N HIS A 574 20.22 0.59 4.26
CA HIS A 574 21.68 0.52 4.34
C HIS A 574 22.20 0.41 5.79
N GLU A 575 21.59 1.11 6.75
CA GLU A 575 21.89 0.96 8.18
C GLU A 575 21.72 -0.50 8.62
N LEU A 576 20.59 -1.13 8.28
CA LEU A 576 20.36 -2.52 8.64
C LEU A 576 21.35 -3.47 7.96
N ALA A 577 21.66 -3.25 6.67
CA ALA A 577 22.65 -4.06 5.97
C ALA A 577 24.03 -3.97 6.62
N ALA A 578 24.48 -2.76 6.97
CA ALA A 578 25.75 -2.53 7.66
C ALA A 578 25.79 -3.20 9.04
N GLN A 579 24.70 -3.12 9.79
CA GLN A 579 24.57 -3.79 11.09
C GLN A 579 24.69 -5.32 10.94
N ILE A 580 23.92 -5.93 10.05
CA ILE A 580 23.93 -7.38 9.81
C ILE A 580 25.31 -7.85 9.34
N ALA A 581 25.94 -7.11 8.42
CA ALA A 581 27.25 -7.43 7.89
C ALA A 581 28.34 -7.36 8.99
N THR A 582 28.28 -6.36 9.86
CA THR A 582 29.16 -6.25 11.03
C THR A 582 28.98 -7.42 11.99
N ASP A 583 27.73 -7.78 12.30
CA ASP A 583 27.42 -8.92 13.19
C ASP A 583 27.87 -10.24 12.57
N LEU A 584 27.72 -10.41 11.26
CA LEU A 584 28.21 -11.57 10.52
C LEU A 584 29.73 -11.68 10.58
N ALA A 585 30.45 -10.57 10.41
CA ALA A 585 31.91 -10.55 10.51
C ALA A 585 32.38 -11.00 11.90
N LEU A 586 31.78 -10.47 12.96
CA LEU A 586 32.10 -10.81 14.35
C LEU A 586 31.74 -12.27 14.70
N ALA A 587 30.64 -12.79 14.14
CA ALA A 587 30.24 -14.19 14.32
C ALA A 587 31.03 -15.18 13.44
N THR A 588 31.84 -14.69 12.49
CA THR A 588 32.64 -15.53 11.59
C THR A 588 34.00 -15.84 12.22
N PRO A 589 34.38 -17.13 12.41
CA PRO A 589 35.65 -17.51 13.04
C PRO A 589 36.89 -17.02 12.28
N GLU A 590 38.02 -16.84 13.00
CA GLU A 590 39.26 -16.33 12.41
C GLU A 590 39.82 -17.21 11.30
N ARG A 591 39.60 -18.52 11.37
CA ARG A 591 40.01 -19.47 10.32
C ARG A 591 39.32 -19.22 8.97
N GLU A 592 38.20 -18.49 8.95
CA GLU A 592 37.46 -18.10 7.75
C GLU A 592 37.73 -16.64 7.36
N ARG A 593 39.01 -16.21 7.37
CA ARG A 593 39.41 -14.81 7.13
C ARG A 593 38.76 -14.20 5.90
N GLY A 594 38.73 -14.90 4.76
CA GLY A 594 38.12 -14.40 3.53
C GLY A 594 36.64 -14.07 3.66
N ALA A 595 35.85 -14.94 4.30
CA ALA A 595 34.42 -14.69 4.52
C ALA A 595 34.18 -13.55 5.52
N ARG A 596 35.05 -13.41 6.53
CA ARG A 596 35.01 -12.29 7.47
C ARG A 596 35.33 -10.96 6.75
N THR A 597 36.40 -10.92 5.97
CA THR A 597 36.77 -9.73 5.18
C THR A 597 35.64 -9.32 4.23
N GLN A 598 35.03 -10.28 3.53
CA GLN A 598 33.87 -9.99 2.66
C GLN A 598 32.69 -9.37 3.42
N ALA A 599 32.39 -9.86 4.63
CA ALA A 599 31.34 -9.29 5.47
C ALA A 599 31.70 -7.86 5.95
N LEU A 600 32.96 -7.60 6.29
CA LEU A 600 33.44 -6.26 6.66
C LEU A 600 33.40 -5.30 5.46
N ASP A 601 33.80 -5.74 4.26
CA ASP A 601 33.69 -4.94 3.03
C ASP A 601 32.23 -4.55 2.75
N ALA A 602 31.29 -5.49 2.95
CA ALA A 602 29.87 -5.20 2.85
C ALA A 602 29.41 -4.20 3.93
N ALA A 603 29.90 -4.31 5.16
CA ALA A 603 29.61 -3.37 6.24
C ALA A 603 30.07 -1.94 5.90
N VAL A 604 31.31 -1.78 5.43
CA VAL A 604 31.87 -0.48 5.01
C VAL A 604 31.08 0.09 3.83
N ARG A 605 30.81 -0.72 2.80
CA ARG A 605 30.01 -0.30 1.63
C ARG A 605 28.65 0.26 2.03
N HIS A 606 27.95 -0.42 2.93
CA HIS A 606 26.62 0.02 3.37
C HIS A 606 26.67 1.19 4.35
N ALA A 607 27.69 1.27 5.22
CA ALA A 607 27.92 2.44 6.06
C ALA A 607 28.16 3.69 5.21
N ARG A 608 29.01 3.61 4.18
CA ARG A 608 29.23 4.68 3.19
C ARG A 608 27.94 5.07 2.47
N ALA A 609 27.16 4.09 2.01
CA ALA A 609 25.88 4.38 1.35
C ALA A 609 24.88 5.08 2.28
N ALA A 610 24.86 4.75 3.57
CA ALA A 610 24.05 5.46 4.56
C ALA A 610 24.55 6.89 4.81
N LEU A 611 25.87 7.11 4.86
CA LEU A 611 26.48 8.44 4.98
C LEU A 611 26.15 9.33 3.77
N ALA A 612 26.25 8.78 2.56
CA ALA A 612 26.00 9.49 1.30
C ALA A 612 24.50 9.77 1.03
N ASP A 613 23.58 9.19 1.81
CA ASP A 613 22.14 9.42 1.61
C ASP A 613 21.75 10.88 1.95
N PRO A 614 20.99 11.58 1.08
CA PRO A 614 20.60 12.98 1.32
C PRO A 614 19.83 13.23 2.62
N SER A 615 19.18 12.21 3.19
CA SER A 615 18.49 12.33 4.47
C SER A 615 19.45 12.39 5.66
N THR A 616 20.69 11.91 5.53
CA THR A 616 21.73 12.00 6.57
C THR A 616 22.15 13.45 6.80
N SER A 617 22.35 14.24 5.74
CA SER A 617 22.65 15.68 5.88
C SER A 617 21.53 16.46 6.58
N ARG A 618 20.28 16.01 6.51
CA ARG A 618 19.15 16.62 7.24
C ARG A 618 19.21 16.30 8.75
N LEU A 619 19.79 15.17 9.14
CA LEU A 619 19.97 14.79 10.55
C LEU A 619 21.02 15.65 11.25
N LEU A 620 21.99 16.17 10.50
CA LEU A 620 23.05 17.04 11.02
C LEU A 620 22.56 18.46 11.36
N ARG A 621 21.36 18.85 10.89
CA ARG A 621 20.79 20.17 11.20
C ARG A 621 20.35 20.25 12.68
N PRO A 622 20.43 21.42 13.35
CA PRO A 622 20.08 21.58 14.77
C PRO A 622 18.65 21.15 15.16
N ALA A 623 17.71 21.17 14.20
CA ALA A 623 16.33 20.73 14.34
C ALA A 623 16.09 19.24 13.95
N GLY A 624 17.16 18.48 13.69
CA GLY A 624 17.10 17.08 13.26
C GLY A 624 16.48 16.13 14.29
N GLN A 625 15.96 14.98 13.80
CA GLN A 625 15.41 13.92 14.66
C GLN A 625 16.54 13.22 15.43
N GLN A 626 16.82 13.69 16.66
CA GLN A 626 17.94 13.20 17.49
C GLN A 626 18.03 11.67 17.62
N ALA A 627 16.90 10.97 17.74
CA ALA A 627 16.90 9.51 17.83
C ALA A 627 17.39 8.83 16.52
N ALA A 628 17.04 9.40 15.36
CA ALA A 628 17.55 8.92 14.08
C ALA A 628 19.04 9.23 13.94
N THR A 629 19.50 10.43 14.33
CA THR A 629 20.93 10.78 14.36
C THR A 629 21.74 9.81 15.21
N VAL A 630 21.31 9.54 16.45
CA VAL A 630 21.98 8.60 17.36
C VAL A 630 22.03 7.19 16.78
N ARG A 631 20.93 6.70 16.19
CA ARG A 631 20.89 5.36 15.57
C ARG A 631 21.87 5.26 14.40
N THR A 632 21.85 6.22 13.47
CA THR A 632 22.74 6.22 12.30
C THR A 632 24.20 6.31 12.74
N ALA A 633 24.51 7.23 13.66
CA ALA A 633 25.85 7.38 14.22
C ALA A 633 26.37 6.06 14.81
N ARG A 634 25.54 5.39 15.62
CA ARG A 634 25.89 4.11 16.25
C ARG A 634 26.22 3.03 15.21
N VAL A 635 25.37 2.86 14.20
CA VAL A 635 25.54 1.81 13.19
C VAL A 635 26.77 2.07 12.33
N VAL A 636 26.90 3.29 11.80
CA VAL A 636 28.00 3.67 10.92
C VAL A 636 29.33 3.59 11.66
N ALA A 637 29.44 4.22 12.83
CA ALA A 637 30.68 4.23 13.59
C ALA A 637 31.13 2.82 13.97
N ARG A 638 30.20 1.96 14.43
CA ARG A 638 30.50 0.57 14.75
C ARG A 638 31.02 -0.19 13.53
N ALA A 639 30.37 -0.06 12.37
CA ALA A 639 30.78 -0.76 11.16
C ALA A 639 32.20 -0.35 10.73
N LEU A 640 32.51 0.96 10.75
CA LEU A 640 33.81 1.48 10.34
C LEU A 640 34.93 1.12 11.35
N CYS A 641 34.69 1.26 12.65
CA CYS A 641 35.65 0.84 13.69
C CYS A 641 35.97 -0.67 13.63
N VAL A 642 34.95 -1.50 13.50
CA VAL A 642 35.15 -2.97 13.41
C VAL A 642 35.92 -3.33 12.13
N ALA A 643 35.68 -2.65 11.01
CA ALA A 643 36.46 -2.84 9.79
C ALA A 643 37.92 -2.40 9.95
N ALA A 644 38.17 -1.20 10.50
CA ALA A 644 39.50 -0.65 10.70
C ALA A 644 40.37 -1.53 11.62
N SER A 645 39.83 -1.96 12.76
CA SER A 645 40.51 -2.87 13.70
C SER A 645 40.87 -4.24 13.11
N HIS A 646 40.22 -4.64 12.01
CA HIS A 646 40.49 -5.89 11.29
C HIS A 646 41.27 -5.68 9.98
N GLY A 647 41.81 -4.47 9.75
CA GLY A 647 42.65 -4.16 8.60
C GLY A 647 41.90 -4.02 7.27
N VAL A 648 40.57 -3.84 7.30
CA VAL A 648 39.78 -3.51 6.10
C VAL A 648 39.84 -2.00 5.87
N ALA A 649 40.05 -1.60 4.61
CA ALA A 649 40.25 -0.21 4.26
C ALA A 649 39.01 0.65 4.54
N VAL A 650 39.19 1.66 5.39
CA VAL A 650 38.23 2.74 5.64
C VAL A 650 38.85 4.03 5.12
N THR A 651 38.09 4.81 4.35
CA THR A 651 38.61 6.08 3.81
C THR A 651 38.58 7.17 4.88
N ALA A 652 39.52 8.12 4.80
CA ALA A 652 39.54 9.28 5.70
C ALA A 652 38.24 10.09 5.60
N GLU A 653 37.64 10.18 4.41
CA GLU A 653 36.35 10.85 4.17
C GLU A 653 35.19 10.16 4.92
N ASP A 654 35.06 8.83 4.81
CA ASP A 654 34.03 8.08 5.54
C ASP A 654 34.20 8.23 7.06
N ALA A 655 35.44 8.19 7.54
CA ALA A 655 35.78 8.34 8.95
C ALA A 655 35.43 9.74 9.49
N ALA A 656 35.80 10.80 8.76
CA ALA A 656 35.47 12.18 9.12
C ALA A 656 33.94 12.42 9.17
N ALA A 657 33.21 11.92 8.17
CA ALA A 657 31.74 12.04 8.15
C ALA A 657 31.07 11.28 9.31
N ALA A 658 31.61 10.13 9.71
CA ALA A 658 31.14 9.39 10.88
C ALA A 658 31.45 10.11 12.21
N VAL A 659 32.61 10.77 12.32
CA VAL A 659 32.97 11.63 13.48
C VAL A 659 32.00 12.80 13.60
N GLU A 660 31.70 13.51 12.51
CA GLU A 660 30.73 14.61 12.50
C GLU A 660 29.35 14.14 12.98
N LEU A 661 28.90 12.97 12.52
CA LEU A 661 27.63 12.39 12.91
C LEU A 661 27.61 11.98 14.40
N LEU A 662 28.72 11.46 14.93
CA LEU A 662 28.88 11.17 16.36
C LEU A 662 28.87 12.44 17.21
N ASP A 663 29.55 13.50 16.78
CA ASP A 663 29.58 14.79 17.49
C ASP A 663 28.20 15.46 17.52
N CYS A 664 27.44 15.35 16.42
CA CYS A 664 26.04 15.75 16.38
C CYS A 664 25.17 14.90 17.34
N ALA A 665 25.34 13.58 17.34
CA ALA A 665 24.57 12.65 18.18
C ALA A 665 24.84 12.83 19.69
N THR A 666 26.08 13.15 20.06
CA THR A 666 26.53 13.35 21.45
C THR A 666 26.36 14.79 21.95
N GLY A 667 26.01 15.73 21.06
CA GLY A 667 25.82 17.15 21.40
C GLY A 667 27.12 17.93 21.57
N ARG A 668 28.23 17.44 20.99
CA ARG A 668 29.54 18.11 20.97
C ARG A 668 29.67 19.17 19.88
N SER A 669 28.72 19.24 18.95
CA SER A 669 28.68 20.30 17.94
C SER A 669 28.49 21.67 18.61
N ASN A 670 29.53 22.52 18.55
CA ASN A 670 29.62 23.85 19.14
C ASN A 670 28.36 24.71 18.91
N SER A 671 27.50 24.82 19.92
CA SER A 671 26.44 25.84 20.00
C SER A 671 26.25 26.22 21.47
N ALA A 672 26.87 27.32 21.87
CA ALA A 672 26.80 27.94 23.19
C ALA A 672 25.40 28.51 23.55
N THR A 673 24.34 28.19 22.80
CA THR A 673 23.06 28.93 22.82
C THR A 673 21.80 28.11 23.14
N SER A 674 21.89 26.87 23.66
CA SER A 674 20.67 26.12 24.01
C SER A 674 20.78 25.32 25.31
N GLY A 675 20.24 25.88 26.40
CA GLY A 675 20.18 25.29 27.74
C GLY A 675 19.28 24.04 27.90
N ARG A 676 18.95 23.30 26.84
CA ARG A 676 18.22 22.03 26.94
C ARG A 676 19.22 20.88 27.02
N ARG A 677 19.57 20.48 28.26
CA ARG A 677 20.38 19.30 28.54
C ARG A 677 19.63 18.06 28.05
N ARG A 678 20.14 17.43 26.98
CA ARG A 678 19.55 16.25 26.32
C ARG A 678 19.96 14.99 27.09
N VAL A 679 19.00 14.13 27.44
CA VAL A 679 19.27 12.83 28.08
C VAL A 679 19.70 11.84 27.00
N VAL A 680 21.00 11.61 26.87
CA VAL A 680 21.58 10.53 26.06
C VAL A 680 22.02 9.43 27.02
N ASP A 681 21.74 8.18 26.68
CA ASP A 681 22.15 7.00 27.45
C ASP A 681 23.66 7.02 27.73
N GLY A 682 24.06 6.93 29.00
CA GLY A 682 25.45 6.98 29.45
C GLY A 682 26.30 5.86 28.87
N ALA A 683 25.73 4.67 28.62
CA ALA A 683 26.44 3.55 28.01
C ALA A 683 26.79 3.83 26.54
N PHE A 684 25.88 4.46 25.81
CA PHE A 684 26.15 4.91 24.45
C PHE A 684 27.22 5.99 24.42
N LEU A 685 27.20 6.96 25.34
CA LEU A 685 28.20 8.03 25.39
C LEU A 685 29.63 7.51 25.59
N ALA A 686 29.83 6.52 26.46
CA ALA A 686 31.14 5.90 26.66
C ALA A 686 31.65 5.21 25.38
N THR A 687 30.79 4.41 24.76
CA THR A 687 31.11 3.69 23.51
C THR A 687 31.38 4.66 22.35
N ALA A 688 30.56 5.70 22.21
CA ALA A 688 30.67 6.71 21.18
C ALA A 688 31.99 7.49 21.27
N ARG A 689 32.49 7.78 22.48
CA ARG A 689 33.81 8.41 22.66
C ARG A 689 34.95 7.53 22.17
N GLY A 690 34.89 6.22 22.44
CA GLY A 690 35.86 5.24 21.94
C GLY A 690 35.88 5.19 20.42
N TRP A 691 34.71 5.02 19.80
CA TRP A 691 34.60 5.03 18.33
C TRP A 691 35.06 6.34 17.70
N ARG A 692 34.70 7.48 18.31
CA ARG A 692 35.14 8.80 17.83
C ARG A 692 36.67 8.91 17.81
N ALA A 693 37.35 8.49 18.89
CA ALA A 693 38.80 8.58 18.98
C ALA A 693 39.49 7.71 17.92
N GLU A 694 39.01 6.48 17.71
CA GLU A 694 39.52 5.57 16.68
C GLU A 694 39.32 6.13 15.26
N LEU A 695 38.12 6.65 14.96
CA LEU A 695 37.81 7.20 13.64
C LEU A 695 38.52 8.54 13.38
N ALA A 696 38.76 9.37 14.40
CA ALA A 696 39.54 10.60 14.26
C ALA A 696 40.98 10.31 13.78
N VAL A 697 41.60 9.25 14.32
CA VAL A 697 42.93 8.79 13.86
C VAL A 697 42.88 8.34 12.40
N VAL A 698 41.86 7.59 11.99
CA VAL A 698 41.67 7.17 10.59
C VAL A 698 41.41 8.37 9.67
N ALA A 699 40.71 9.40 10.16
CA ALA A 699 40.45 10.64 9.43
C ALA A 699 41.69 11.54 9.30
N GLY A 700 42.79 11.24 10.01
CA GLY A 700 43.98 12.10 10.04
C GLY A 700 43.83 13.34 10.91
N GLU A 701 42.86 13.36 11.83
CA GLU A 701 42.80 14.37 12.89
C GLU A 701 43.91 14.07 13.91
N ASP A 702 44.76 15.05 14.21
CA ASP A 702 45.71 14.91 15.31
C ASP A 702 44.92 14.59 16.59
N PRO A 703 45.28 13.52 17.33
CA PRO A 703 44.66 13.20 18.61
C PRO A 703 45.09 14.28 19.61
N THR A 704 44.44 15.43 19.54
CA THR A 704 44.63 16.50 20.51
C THR A 704 44.18 15.95 21.87
N PRO A 705 45.08 15.85 22.86
CA PRO A 705 44.69 15.41 24.18
C PRO A 705 43.92 16.55 24.83
N ASN A 706 42.59 16.47 24.89
CA ASN A 706 41.79 17.43 25.65
C ASN A 706 40.71 16.74 26.49
N GLU A 707 40.91 16.90 27.81
CA GLU A 707 40.00 16.99 28.97
C GLU A 707 38.58 16.40 28.90
#